data_AF-A0A0S4LP41-F1
#
_entry.id   AF-A0A0S4LP41-F1
#
_cell.length_a   1.000
_cell.length_b   1.000
_cell.length_c   1.000
_cell.angle_alpha   90.00
_cell.angle_beta   90.00
_cell.angle_gamma   90.00
#
_symmetry.space_group_name_H-M   'P 1'
#
loop_
_entity.id
_entity.type
_entity.pdbx_description
1 polymer ?
#
loop_
_entity_poly.entity_id
_entity_poly.type
_entity_poly.pdbx_seq_one_letter_code
_entity_poly.pdbx_strand_id
1 'polypeptide(L)'
;MSTLNRWLQQNSNNSFEQQCQQLANLLRVKEQALETTAHELKVKNAAMQILEQKIMSSETLFTSTQRELTARSERVKALEAELVAQSKHLTEVEAEGVAARHRAGELNATVSALANELRGAQQACQASEHAHEVLKEEIRVLREHVAQLNEGLVERDRLRAQVEKLEPMQDRISRLEVELSDREAVHRGTLHQLEQSLAERDRRISEFDMNLAARLDELHGSQQACRAAEQTQDVLKEEIRVLRDHIVQLNEDLSDRDRLRAHLEKLASVQDRVHQLEVELSNRETAHRETIQQFEQSLAERDRRISEFDMNLAARLDELHGSQQACRAAEQTQDVLKEEIRVLRDHIAQLNEGLADRDRLRVQVEQLASVQDRVHQLEVELSNREAAHRGVLQQFEQSLAERDGRISEFTASAGAQMDELRGAQQAYHAAEQTQDVLKEEIRVLRDQIAHLNENLADRDRLRVQVEQLASVQDRVHQLEVELSNREAAHRGVLQQFEQSLAERDGRISEFTASAGAQMDELRGAQQAYHAAEQTQDVLKEEIRVLRDQIAHLNENLADRDRLRVQVEQLASVQDRVHQLEVELSNREAAHRGVLQQFEQSLAERDGRISEFTASAGAQMDELRGAQQAYHAAEQTQDVLKEEIRVLRNHIAQLNEDLADRDRLRAHLKKLESLQGRVHQLEVELSDREAAHRGTIKQLEKSLAERDRRIEELAPTATLLREKGTELKEWEKKYARAVQEHKSEVVTLQEQCAAQEQLREQLLLNEQQLRGRDEQIANLNRHVQDLQAERQNLAQEAQSIPEKNEQIDRLQQRLKELRGTLREKTVPTKAAPTKEGPRQVRQNGAAPSSPGGPPKISKDKQDDDLKKIQGIGPALAQTLKKMGTCTFIQIARWKPEDIEKIAKKLETDPERIKREKWIADAKKQHYQKYGERL
;
A
#
# COMPACT_ATOMS: atom_id res chain seq x y z
N MET A 1 198.06 104.89 -27.32
CA MET A 1 198.08 104.72 -28.79
C MET A 1 196.69 104.22 -29.20
N SER A 2 195.79 104.92 -29.90
CA SER A 2 195.89 105.82 -31.07
C SER A 2 195.88 105.15 -32.46
N THR A 3 194.81 104.39 -32.79
CA THR A 3 194.11 104.36 -34.10
C THR A 3 192.97 103.29 -34.12
N LEU A 4 192.08 103.32 -33.12
CA LEU A 4 190.89 102.45 -33.07
C LEU A 4 189.72 103.24 -32.43
N ASN A 5 189.46 104.41 -33.00
CA ASN A 5 188.74 105.51 -32.36
C ASN A 5 187.60 105.99 -33.28
N ARG A 6 186.41 106.29 -32.71
CA ARG A 6 185.20 106.90 -33.34
C ARG A 6 184.04 106.00 -33.85
N TRP A 7 183.64 104.91 -33.17
CA TRP A 7 182.27 104.35 -33.43
C TRP A 7 181.50 103.67 -32.27
N LEU A 8 182.09 103.33 -31.12
CA LEU A 8 181.37 102.60 -30.04
C LEU A 8 181.19 103.45 -28.77
N GLN A 9 180.15 104.28 -28.77
CA GLN A 9 179.66 105.04 -27.62
C GLN A 9 178.13 105.27 -27.74
N GLN A 10 177.30 104.37 -27.19
CA GLN A 10 175.93 104.67 -26.71
C GLN A 10 175.22 103.43 -26.10
N ASN A 11 174.37 103.68 -25.09
CA ASN A 11 173.32 102.82 -24.49
C ASN A 11 173.67 101.57 -23.65
N SER A 12 173.43 101.63 -22.34
CA SER A 12 172.38 100.83 -21.62
C SER A 12 172.48 100.96 -20.08
N ASN A 13 171.34 100.91 -19.36
CA ASN A 13 171.08 100.00 -18.21
C ASN A 13 169.82 100.30 -17.35
N ASN A 14 169.26 101.51 -17.31
CA ASN A 14 168.18 101.84 -16.35
C ASN A 14 166.72 101.50 -16.79
N SER A 15 166.50 100.66 -17.81
CA SER A 15 165.15 100.41 -18.37
C SER A 15 164.50 99.09 -17.96
N PHE A 16 165.25 98.14 -17.39
CA PHE A 16 164.77 96.75 -17.23
C PHE A 16 163.98 96.54 -15.93
N GLU A 17 164.37 97.22 -14.85
CA GLU A 17 163.87 96.98 -13.49
C GLU A 17 162.38 97.36 -13.31
N GLN A 18 161.92 98.42 -14.00
CA GLN A 18 160.49 98.81 -14.00
C GLN A 18 159.58 97.77 -14.68
N GLN A 19 160.08 97.04 -15.69
CA GLN A 19 159.27 96.08 -16.44
C GLN A 19 158.97 94.81 -15.62
N CYS A 20 159.94 94.35 -14.83
CA CYS A 20 159.75 93.22 -13.91
C CYS A 20 158.69 93.51 -12.83
N GLN A 21 158.71 94.72 -12.25
CA GLN A 21 157.75 95.11 -11.20
C GLN A 21 156.30 95.18 -11.72
N GLN A 22 156.11 95.62 -12.97
CA GLN A 22 154.79 95.64 -13.61
C GLN A 22 154.25 94.23 -13.87
N LEU A 23 155.09 93.31 -14.35
CA LEU A 23 154.69 91.91 -14.58
C LEU A 23 154.30 91.18 -13.28
N ALA A 24 155.04 91.40 -12.19
CA ALA A 24 154.73 90.81 -10.88
C ALA A 24 153.35 91.26 -10.35
N ASN A 25 153.03 92.55 -10.48
CA ASN A 25 151.72 93.08 -10.09
C ASN A 25 150.59 92.52 -10.99
N LEU A 26 150.84 92.39 -12.30
CA LEU A 26 149.89 91.80 -13.25
C LEU A 26 149.57 90.32 -12.94
N LEU A 27 150.61 89.53 -12.62
CA LEU A 27 150.44 88.14 -12.20
C LEU A 27 149.64 88.04 -10.90
N ARG A 28 149.93 88.86 -9.89
CA ARG A 28 149.20 88.84 -8.61
C ARG A 28 147.71 89.19 -8.75
N VAL A 29 147.38 90.14 -9.63
CA VAL A 29 145.98 90.48 -9.97
C VAL A 29 145.29 89.32 -10.72
N LYS A 30 146.02 88.63 -11.61
CA LYS A 30 145.49 87.44 -12.31
C LYS A 30 145.29 86.25 -11.36
N GLU A 31 146.18 86.05 -10.40
CA GLU A 31 146.10 85.03 -9.37
C GLU A 31 144.89 85.27 -8.45
N GLN A 32 144.69 86.50 -7.96
CA GLN A 32 143.49 86.87 -7.22
C GLN A 32 142.19 86.68 -8.05
N ALA A 33 142.21 86.98 -9.36
CA ALA A 33 141.06 86.74 -10.23
C ALA A 33 140.79 85.23 -10.49
N LEU A 34 141.82 84.38 -10.43
CA LEU A 34 141.66 82.93 -10.48
C LEU A 34 141.12 82.38 -9.14
N GLU A 35 141.54 82.94 -8.01
CA GLU A 35 140.99 82.57 -6.70
C GLU A 35 139.51 82.96 -6.54
N THR A 36 139.10 84.15 -6.99
CA THR A 36 137.69 84.56 -6.95
C THR A 36 136.83 83.71 -7.88
N THR A 37 137.27 83.45 -9.11
CA THR A 37 136.53 82.56 -10.05
C THR A 37 136.50 81.10 -9.57
N ALA A 38 137.56 80.61 -8.93
CA ALA A 38 137.55 79.29 -8.29
C ALA A 38 136.62 79.23 -7.06
N HIS A 39 136.51 80.31 -6.29
CA HIS A 39 135.55 80.40 -5.18
C HIS A 39 134.10 80.48 -5.70
N GLU A 40 133.84 81.28 -6.74
CA GLU A 40 132.54 81.29 -7.42
C GLU A 40 132.15 79.92 -7.97
N LEU A 41 133.08 79.19 -8.57
CA LEU A 41 132.84 77.83 -9.06
C LEU A 41 132.54 76.87 -7.90
N LYS A 42 133.24 76.98 -6.75
CA LYS A 42 132.90 76.20 -5.54
C LYS A 42 131.52 76.53 -5.00
N VAL A 43 131.14 77.81 -4.94
CA VAL A 43 129.80 78.25 -4.51
C VAL A 43 128.72 77.77 -5.49
N LYS A 44 128.95 77.88 -6.81
CA LYS A 44 128.06 77.35 -7.85
C LYS A 44 127.93 75.82 -7.76
N ASN A 45 129.02 75.10 -7.48
CA ASN A 45 128.99 73.64 -7.32
C ASN A 45 128.23 73.21 -6.05
N ALA A 46 128.42 73.92 -4.92
CA ALA A 46 127.65 73.69 -3.70
C ALA A 46 126.15 74.01 -3.90
N ALA A 47 125.83 75.09 -4.62
CA ALA A 47 124.45 75.41 -4.99
C ALA A 47 123.83 74.35 -5.93
N MET A 48 124.64 73.79 -6.85
CA MET A 48 124.24 72.69 -7.73
C MET A 48 123.93 71.42 -6.94
N GLN A 49 124.79 71.02 -6.00
CA GLN A 49 124.54 69.89 -5.09
C GLN A 49 123.27 70.07 -4.24
N ILE A 50 123.00 71.29 -3.77
CA ILE A 50 121.74 71.61 -3.05
C ILE A 50 120.52 71.49 -3.98
N LEU A 51 120.65 71.88 -5.26
CA LEU A 51 119.59 71.72 -6.25
C LEU A 51 119.37 70.25 -6.62
N GLU A 52 120.44 69.46 -6.81
CA GLU A 52 120.37 68.02 -7.02
C GLU A 52 119.69 67.32 -5.84
N GLN A 53 120.06 67.65 -4.60
CA GLN A 53 119.42 67.10 -3.40
C GLN A 53 117.92 67.50 -3.30
N LYS A 54 117.56 68.70 -3.75
CA LYS A 54 116.16 69.15 -3.86
C LYS A 54 115.40 68.43 -4.98
N ILE A 55 116.05 68.15 -6.11
CA ILE A 55 115.47 67.37 -7.22
C ILE A 55 115.22 65.93 -6.75
N MET A 56 116.23 65.26 -6.19
CA MET A 56 116.10 63.90 -5.63
C MET A 56 115.02 63.80 -4.54
N SER A 57 114.91 64.81 -3.66
CA SER A 57 113.84 64.83 -2.64
C SER A 57 112.46 65.10 -3.26
N SER A 58 112.37 65.92 -4.31
CA SER A 58 111.10 66.11 -5.04
C SER A 58 110.68 64.88 -5.86
N GLU A 59 111.62 64.14 -6.44
CA GLU A 59 111.38 62.89 -7.19
C GLU A 59 110.97 61.74 -6.25
N THR A 60 111.58 61.63 -5.07
CA THR A 60 111.15 60.65 -4.05
C THR A 60 109.76 60.97 -3.49
N LEU A 61 109.42 62.25 -3.30
CA LEU A 61 108.06 62.66 -2.96
C LEU A 61 107.07 62.39 -4.10
N PHE A 62 107.42 62.68 -5.35
CA PHE A 62 106.58 62.43 -6.52
C PHE A 62 106.31 60.92 -6.72
N THR A 63 107.34 60.09 -6.61
CA THR A 63 107.17 58.63 -6.69
C THR A 63 106.39 58.06 -5.51
N SER A 64 106.48 58.68 -4.32
CA SER A 64 105.62 58.32 -3.18
C SER A 64 104.15 58.68 -3.42
N THR A 65 103.86 59.91 -3.86
CA THR A 65 102.47 60.33 -4.15
C THR A 65 101.88 59.59 -5.33
N GLN A 66 102.68 59.24 -6.35
CA GLN A 66 102.24 58.40 -7.46
C GLN A 66 101.88 56.98 -6.99
N ARG A 67 102.64 56.38 -6.06
CA ARG A 67 102.29 55.09 -5.43
C ARG A 67 101.03 55.17 -4.57
N GLU A 68 100.85 56.26 -3.81
CA GLU A 68 99.61 56.49 -3.06
C GLU A 68 98.40 56.66 -4.00
N LEU A 69 98.57 57.35 -5.14
CA LEU A 69 97.50 57.58 -6.10
C LEU A 69 97.11 56.30 -6.84
N THR A 70 98.08 55.44 -7.20
CA THR A 70 97.78 54.10 -7.74
C THR A 70 97.10 53.22 -6.69
N ALA A 71 97.58 53.17 -5.45
CA ALA A 71 96.94 52.41 -4.38
C ALA A 71 95.52 52.91 -4.04
N ARG A 72 95.26 54.23 -4.15
CA ARG A 72 93.90 54.79 -4.04
C ARG A 72 93.03 54.41 -5.24
N SER A 73 93.58 54.43 -6.46
CA SER A 73 92.85 53.99 -7.67
C SER A 73 92.46 52.51 -7.60
N GLU A 74 93.34 51.64 -7.11
CA GLU A 74 93.05 50.22 -6.88
C GLU A 74 91.96 50.02 -5.82
N ARG A 75 91.99 50.78 -4.72
CA ARG A 75 90.92 50.76 -3.71
C ARG A 75 89.57 51.24 -4.25
N VAL A 76 89.55 52.28 -5.09
CA VAL A 76 88.31 52.74 -5.74
C VAL A 76 87.74 51.64 -6.63
N LYS A 77 88.57 51.00 -7.46
CA LYS A 77 88.13 49.86 -8.30
C LYS A 77 87.62 48.67 -7.48
N ALA A 78 88.23 48.39 -6.32
CA ALA A 78 87.75 47.34 -5.41
C ALA A 78 86.37 47.69 -4.83
N LEU A 79 86.18 48.93 -4.37
CA LEU A 79 84.89 49.42 -3.87
C LEU A 79 83.81 49.49 -4.96
N GLU A 80 84.17 49.84 -6.19
CA GLU A 80 83.27 49.78 -7.35
C GLU A 80 82.82 48.33 -7.63
N ALA A 81 83.75 47.36 -7.58
CA ALA A 81 83.43 45.94 -7.74
C ALA A 81 82.55 45.39 -6.59
N GLU A 82 82.83 45.79 -5.34
CA GLU A 82 81.99 45.46 -4.18
C GLU A 82 80.58 46.05 -4.31
N LEU A 83 80.45 47.30 -4.76
CA LEU A 83 79.16 47.95 -4.96
C LEU A 83 78.35 47.30 -6.09
N VAL A 84 79.00 46.85 -7.17
CA VAL A 84 78.36 46.05 -8.24
C VAL A 84 77.94 44.67 -7.75
N ALA A 85 78.73 44.01 -6.89
CA ALA A 85 78.35 42.75 -6.28
C ALA A 85 77.15 42.91 -5.32
N GLN A 86 77.14 43.97 -4.52
CA GLN A 86 76.03 44.29 -3.60
C GLN A 86 74.75 44.68 -4.35
N SER A 87 74.83 45.45 -5.44
CA SER A 87 73.64 45.80 -6.23
C SER A 87 73.04 44.57 -6.92
N LYS A 88 73.87 43.65 -7.43
CA LYS A 88 73.41 42.35 -7.95
C LYS A 88 72.75 41.48 -6.88
N HIS A 89 73.33 41.40 -5.69
CA HIS A 89 72.72 40.68 -4.57
C HIS A 89 71.39 41.30 -4.15
N LEU A 90 71.26 42.63 -4.18
CA LEU A 90 69.98 43.31 -3.89
C LEU A 90 68.92 42.96 -4.95
N THR A 91 69.24 42.96 -6.24
CA THR A 91 68.25 42.59 -7.28
C THR A 91 67.86 41.12 -7.22
N GLU A 92 68.78 40.22 -6.84
CA GLU A 92 68.47 38.81 -6.59
C GLU A 92 67.50 38.64 -5.40
N VAL A 93 67.76 39.31 -4.27
CA VAL A 93 66.86 39.30 -3.09
C VAL A 93 65.50 39.96 -3.38
N GLU A 94 65.46 41.02 -4.19
CA GLU A 94 64.20 41.65 -4.63
C GLU A 94 63.39 40.70 -5.51
N ALA A 95 64.03 39.99 -6.44
CA ALA A 95 63.39 38.98 -7.28
C ALA A 95 62.85 37.81 -6.46
N GLU A 96 63.61 37.29 -5.49
CA GLU A 96 63.13 36.29 -4.53
C GLU A 96 61.95 36.81 -3.70
N GLY A 97 61.99 38.06 -3.25
CA GLY A 97 60.91 38.73 -2.52
C GLY A 97 59.65 38.95 -3.36
N VAL A 98 59.76 39.13 -4.67
CA VAL A 98 58.61 39.15 -5.61
C VAL A 98 58.06 37.73 -5.80
N ALA A 99 58.93 36.74 -6.03
CA ALA A 99 58.51 35.34 -6.18
C ALA A 99 57.87 34.76 -4.90
N ALA A 100 58.29 35.21 -3.72
CA ALA A 100 57.65 34.87 -2.45
C ALA A 100 56.26 35.51 -2.30
N ARG A 101 56.11 36.79 -2.72
CA ARG A 101 54.80 37.47 -2.75
C ARG A 101 53.83 36.82 -3.73
N HIS A 102 54.29 36.35 -4.89
CA HIS A 102 53.46 35.61 -5.84
C HIS A 102 52.93 34.30 -5.22
N ARG A 103 53.83 33.49 -4.63
CA ARG A 103 53.47 32.26 -3.91
C ARG A 103 52.51 32.50 -2.74
N ALA A 104 52.67 33.61 -2.01
CA ALA A 104 51.73 33.99 -0.96
C ALA A 104 50.33 34.37 -1.53
N GLY A 105 50.29 35.03 -2.69
CA GLY A 105 49.05 35.34 -3.42
C GLY A 105 48.32 34.08 -3.90
N GLU A 106 49.06 33.14 -4.50
CA GLU A 106 48.54 31.81 -4.91
C GLU A 106 47.95 31.04 -3.73
N LEU A 107 48.69 30.95 -2.60
CA LEU A 107 48.21 30.31 -1.38
C LEU A 107 46.97 31.00 -0.81
N ASN A 108 46.91 32.33 -0.83
CA ASN A 108 45.74 33.06 -0.36
C ASN A 108 44.51 32.86 -1.28
N ALA A 109 44.73 32.70 -2.58
CA ALA A 109 43.69 32.35 -3.54
C ALA A 109 43.16 30.92 -3.31
N THR A 110 44.03 29.93 -3.09
CA THR A 110 43.60 28.55 -2.79
C THR A 110 42.89 28.44 -1.45
N VAL A 111 43.35 29.14 -0.41
CA VAL A 111 42.66 29.24 0.89
C VAL A 111 41.27 29.88 0.72
N SER A 112 41.14 30.92 -0.12
CA SER A 112 39.85 31.55 -0.41
C SER A 112 38.90 30.62 -1.18
N ALA A 113 39.41 29.83 -2.13
CA ALA A 113 38.63 28.81 -2.83
C ALA A 113 38.13 27.72 -1.87
N LEU A 114 39.02 27.13 -1.06
CA LEU A 114 38.68 26.13 -0.05
C LEU A 114 37.69 26.67 1.00
N ALA A 115 37.79 27.95 1.39
CA ALA A 115 36.83 28.58 2.31
C ALA A 115 35.44 28.77 1.68
N ASN A 116 35.35 28.96 0.36
CA ASN A 116 34.07 29.01 -0.36
C ASN A 116 33.49 27.61 -0.56
N GLU A 117 34.30 26.61 -0.89
CA GLU A 117 33.88 25.20 -0.96
C GLU A 117 33.36 24.69 0.39
N LEU A 118 34.08 24.98 1.48
CA LEU A 118 33.64 24.64 2.84
C LEU A 118 32.29 25.29 3.18
N ARG A 119 32.08 26.56 2.78
CA ARG A 119 30.81 27.27 2.99
C ARG A 119 29.67 26.65 2.17
N GLY A 120 29.93 26.27 0.92
CA GLY A 120 28.97 25.54 0.08
C GLY A 120 28.60 24.19 0.67
N ALA A 121 29.59 23.43 1.16
CA ALA A 121 29.37 22.16 1.86
C ALA A 121 28.55 22.35 3.15
N GLN A 122 28.84 23.38 3.95
CA GLN A 122 28.06 23.71 5.16
C GLN A 122 26.59 24.06 4.83
N GLN A 123 26.35 24.85 3.78
CA GLN A 123 25.00 25.18 3.32
C GLN A 123 24.26 23.94 2.81
N ALA A 124 24.94 23.04 2.08
CA ALA A 124 24.37 21.76 1.64
C ALA A 124 24.03 20.84 2.83
N CYS A 125 24.87 20.79 3.86
CA CYS A 125 24.57 20.06 5.10
C CYS A 125 23.34 20.62 5.81
N GLN A 126 23.25 21.94 5.98
CA GLN A 126 22.09 22.60 6.61
C GLN A 126 20.79 22.35 5.82
N ALA A 127 20.84 22.42 4.49
CA ALA A 127 19.71 22.09 3.63
C ALA A 127 19.28 20.61 3.78
N SER A 128 20.24 19.69 3.89
CA SER A 128 19.99 18.27 4.14
C SER A 128 19.38 18.02 5.53
N GLU A 129 19.85 18.72 6.57
CA GLU A 129 19.28 18.67 7.92
C GLU A 129 17.83 19.18 7.94
N HIS A 130 17.53 20.27 7.23
CA HIS A 130 16.18 20.80 7.11
C HIS A 130 15.26 19.84 6.35
N ALA A 131 15.74 19.24 5.25
CA ALA A 131 15.01 18.19 4.53
C ALA A 131 14.77 16.96 5.42
N HIS A 132 15.70 16.59 6.29
CA HIS A 132 15.55 15.47 7.21
C HIS A 132 14.46 15.74 8.28
N GLU A 133 14.41 16.94 8.84
CA GLU A 133 13.35 17.32 9.79
C GLU A 133 11.97 17.41 9.12
N VAL A 134 11.88 17.87 7.86
CA VAL A 134 10.63 17.82 7.08
C VAL A 134 10.17 16.36 6.88
N LEU A 135 11.03 15.47 6.40
CA LEU A 135 10.71 14.05 6.22
C LEU A 135 10.33 13.36 7.55
N LYS A 136 10.90 13.79 8.67
CA LYS A 136 10.59 13.27 10.00
C LYS A 136 9.20 13.70 10.47
N GLU A 137 8.77 14.91 10.16
CA GLU A 137 7.39 15.36 10.44
C GLU A 137 6.39 14.71 9.48
N GLU A 138 6.73 14.50 8.21
CA GLU A 138 5.91 13.67 7.29
C GLU A 138 5.73 12.23 7.82
N ILE A 139 6.81 11.58 8.28
CA ILE A 139 6.75 10.26 8.90
C ILE A 139 5.89 10.26 10.17
N ARG A 140 5.91 11.35 10.96
CA ARG A 140 5.03 11.51 12.13
C ARG A 140 3.56 11.59 11.71
N VAL A 141 3.23 12.44 10.75
CA VAL A 141 1.85 12.59 10.24
C VAL A 141 1.34 11.27 9.63
N LEU A 142 2.19 10.55 8.90
CA LEU A 142 1.83 9.22 8.36
C LEU A 142 1.58 8.18 9.46
N ARG A 143 2.35 8.18 10.55
CA ARG A 143 2.11 7.31 11.71
C ARG A 143 0.80 7.63 12.42
N GLU A 144 0.44 8.91 12.51
CA GLU A 144 -0.83 9.36 13.10
C GLU A 144 -2.04 8.94 12.25
N HIS A 145 -1.95 9.07 10.92
CA HIS A 145 -2.96 8.52 10.01
C HIS A 145 -3.09 6.99 10.11
N VAL A 146 -1.96 6.27 10.23
CA VAL A 146 -1.98 4.81 10.44
C VAL A 146 -2.63 4.45 11.78
N ALA A 147 -2.42 5.23 12.84
CA ALA A 147 -3.11 5.03 14.12
C ALA A 147 -4.62 5.22 14.00
N GLN A 148 -5.07 6.30 13.34
CA GLN A 148 -6.49 6.58 13.08
C GLN A 148 -7.15 5.46 12.23
N LEU A 149 -6.46 4.96 11.21
CA LEU A 149 -6.95 3.83 10.41
C LEU A 149 -7.06 2.54 11.24
N ASN A 150 -6.13 2.29 12.16
CA ASN A 150 -6.20 1.15 13.07
C ASN A 150 -7.36 1.27 14.08
N GLU A 151 -7.67 2.48 14.55
CA GLU A 151 -8.87 2.72 15.38
C GLU A 151 -10.17 2.43 14.60
N GLY A 152 -10.26 2.89 13.34
CA GLY A 152 -11.39 2.56 12.46
C GLY A 152 -11.53 1.05 12.17
N LEU A 153 -10.42 0.31 12.08
CA LEU A 153 -10.46 -1.16 11.99
C LEU A 153 -11.05 -1.79 13.26
N VAL A 154 -10.69 -1.30 14.46
CA VAL A 154 -11.27 -1.77 15.72
C VAL A 154 -12.78 -1.48 15.80
N GLU A 155 -13.25 -0.34 15.29
CA GLU A 155 -14.69 -0.06 15.20
C GLU A 155 -15.41 -0.99 14.24
N ARG A 156 -14.83 -1.25 13.06
CA ARG A 156 -15.37 -2.23 12.10
C ARG A 156 -15.44 -3.64 12.68
N ASP A 157 -14.44 -4.05 13.46
CA ASP A 157 -14.42 -5.37 14.09
C ASP A 157 -15.42 -5.45 15.27
N ARG A 158 -15.67 -4.34 15.98
CA ARG A 158 -16.81 -4.23 16.94
C ARG A 158 -18.16 -4.36 16.24
N LEU A 159 -18.35 -3.72 15.09
CA LEU A 159 -19.58 -3.82 14.30
C LEU A 159 -19.78 -5.25 13.78
N ARG A 160 -18.71 -5.93 13.33
CA ARG A 160 -18.77 -7.36 12.97
C ARG A 160 -19.25 -8.22 14.15
N ALA A 161 -18.67 -8.02 15.33
CA ALA A 161 -19.09 -8.72 16.55
C ALA A 161 -20.50 -8.33 17.06
N GLN A 162 -21.12 -7.28 16.51
CA GLN A 162 -22.55 -6.99 16.70
C GLN A 162 -23.42 -7.71 15.65
N VAL A 163 -22.97 -7.81 14.40
CA VAL A 163 -23.66 -8.58 13.35
C VAL A 163 -23.68 -10.08 13.67
N GLU A 164 -22.57 -10.66 14.15
CA GLU A 164 -22.50 -12.05 14.63
C GLU A 164 -23.50 -12.34 15.78
N LYS A 165 -23.92 -11.32 16.54
CA LYS A 165 -24.95 -11.46 17.59
C LYS A 165 -26.38 -11.41 17.05
N LEU A 166 -26.58 -10.97 15.82
CA LEU A 166 -27.88 -10.93 15.14
C LEU A 166 -28.15 -12.19 14.31
N GLU A 167 -27.11 -12.92 13.87
CA GLU A 167 -27.22 -14.23 13.22
C GLU A 167 -28.16 -15.22 13.96
N PRO A 168 -28.07 -15.44 15.29
CA PRO A 168 -29.00 -16.32 16.00
C PRO A 168 -30.44 -15.77 16.09
N MET A 169 -30.66 -14.46 15.87
CA MET A 169 -32.01 -13.91 15.72
C MET A 169 -32.57 -14.21 14.33
N GLN A 170 -31.72 -14.16 13.30
CA GLN A 170 -32.11 -14.50 11.94
C GLN A 170 -32.43 -15.99 11.79
N ASP A 171 -31.62 -16.88 12.38
CA ASP A 171 -31.94 -18.31 12.52
C ASP A 171 -33.29 -18.55 13.22
N ARG A 172 -33.59 -17.76 14.25
CA ARG A 172 -34.87 -17.86 14.97
C ARG A 172 -36.04 -17.37 14.12
N ILE A 173 -35.87 -16.31 13.32
CA ILE A 173 -36.88 -15.82 12.39
C ILE A 173 -37.18 -16.91 11.35
N SER A 174 -36.15 -17.49 10.70
CA SER A 174 -36.36 -18.54 9.70
C SER A 174 -37.02 -19.80 10.27
N ARG A 175 -36.74 -20.17 11.53
CA ARG A 175 -37.48 -21.25 12.21
C ARG A 175 -38.96 -20.90 12.43
N LEU A 176 -39.26 -19.66 12.82
CA LEU A 176 -40.64 -19.20 13.01
C LEU A 176 -41.39 -19.09 11.67
N GLU A 177 -40.73 -18.70 10.59
CA GLU A 177 -41.29 -18.70 9.23
C GLU A 177 -41.67 -20.12 8.77
N VAL A 178 -40.80 -21.11 9.02
CA VAL A 178 -41.10 -22.53 8.75
C VAL A 178 -42.27 -23.02 9.62
N GLU A 179 -42.25 -22.75 10.93
CA GLU A 179 -43.36 -23.13 11.82
C GLU A 179 -44.71 -22.49 11.43
N LEU A 180 -44.70 -21.26 10.92
CA LEU A 180 -45.91 -20.58 10.43
C LEU A 180 -46.39 -21.23 9.13
N SER A 181 -45.49 -21.51 8.18
CA SER A 181 -45.82 -22.21 6.93
C SER A 181 -46.40 -23.61 7.18
N ASP A 182 -45.84 -24.36 8.14
CA ASP A 182 -46.34 -25.66 8.57
C ASP A 182 -47.74 -25.55 9.20
N ARG A 183 -47.97 -24.56 10.09
CA ARG A 183 -49.30 -24.30 10.66
C ARG A 183 -50.31 -23.91 9.58
N GLU A 184 -49.94 -23.07 8.62
CA GLU A 184 -50.78 -22.69 7.48
C GLU A 184 -51.07 -23.88 6.55
N ALA A 185 -50.14 -24.81 6.38
CA ALA A 185 -50.36 -26.05 5.64
C ALA A 185 -51.37 -26.97 6.37
N VAL A 186 -51.25 -27.12 7.69
CA VAL A 186 -52.22 -27.85 8.52
C VAL A 186 -53.61 -27.19 8.44
N HIS A 187 -53.71 -25.87 8.58
CA HIS A 187 -54.98 -25.16 8.48
C HIS A 187 -55.63 -25.32 7.10
N ARG A 188 -54.87 -25.20 6.01
CA ARG A 188 -55.36 -25.52 4.65
C ARG A 188 -55.85 -26.96 4.52
N GLY A 189 -55.14 -27.92 5.11
CA GLY A 189 -55.59 -29.32 5.18
C GLY A 189 -56.92 -29.49 5.91
N THR A 190 -57.11 -28.83 7.06
CA THR A 190 -58.38 -28.88 7.81
C THR A 190 -59.54 -28.20 7.09
N LEU A 191 -59.29 -27.08 6.41
CA LEU A 191 -60.31 -26.41 5.57
C LEU A 191 -60.74 -27.34 4.43
N HIS A 192 -59.81 -27.98 3.74
CA HIS A 192 -60.14 -28.90 2.66
C HIS A 192 -60.95 -30.12 3.14
N GLN A 193 -60.68 -30.64 4.33
CA GLN A 193 -61.50 -31.69 4.95
C GLN A 193 -62.91 -31.21 5.28
N LEU A 194 -63.06 -29.97 5.76
CA LEU A 194 -64.38 -29.37 6.02
C LEU A 194 -65.16 -29.14 4.71
N GLU A 195 -64.51 -28.63 3.66
CA GLU A 195 -65.09 -28.48 2.31
C GLU A 195 -65.58 -29.83 1.75
N GLN A 196 -64.77 -30.89 1.85
CA GLN A 196 -65.19 -32.25 1.46
C GLN A 196 -66.41 -32.71 2.26
N SER A 197 -66.46 -32.44 3.57
CA SER A 197 -67.60 -32.82 4.42
C SER A 197 -68.88 -32.03 4.11
N LEU A 198 -68.75 -30.77 3.65
CA LEU A 198 -69.87 -29.94 3.21
C LEU A 198 -70.38 -30.45 1.85
N ALA A 199 -69.50 -30.69 0.88
CA ALA A 199 -69.86 -31.27 -0.40
C ALA A 199 -70.56 -32.64 -0.27
N GLU A 200 -70.16 -33.47 0.69
CA GLU A 200 -70.85 -34.73 0.99
C GLU A 200 -72.24 -34.49 1.61
N ARG A 201 -72.40 -33.47 2.47
CA ARG A 201 -73.71 -33.08 3.02
C ARG A 201 -74.64 -32.54 1.95
N ASP A 202 -74.16 -31.65 1.08
CA ASP A 202 -74.94 -31.05 0.00
C ASP A 202 -75.40 -32.12 -1.01
N ARG A 203 -74.54 -33.12 -1.28
CA ARG A 203 -74.91 -34.31 -2.05
C ARG A 203 -76.04 -35.10 -1.36
N ARG A 204 -75.91 -35.38 -0.06
CA ARG A 204 -76.95 -36.10 0.70
C ARG A 204 -78.27 -35.32 0.75
N ILE A 205 -78.22 -33.99 0.90
CA ILE A 205 -79.40 -33.12 0.83
C ILE A 205 -80.07 -33.23 -0.55
N SER A 206 -79.28 -33.15 -1.64
CA SER A 206 -79.78 -33.33 -3.01
C SER A 206 -80.43 -34.70 -3.22
N GLU A 207 -79.84 -35.77 -2.65
CA GLU A 207 -80.41 -37.13 -2.67
C GLU A 207 -81.71 -37.20 -1.84
N PHE A 208 -81.81 -36.50 -0.69
CA PHE A 208 -83.07 -36.38 0.06
C PHE A 208 -84.15 -35.61 -0.70
N ASP A 209 -83.81 -34.49 -1.35
CA ASP A 209 -84.74 -33.67 -2.12
C ASP A 209 -85.30 -34.43 -3.33
N MET A 210 -84.47 -35.20 -4.04
CA MET A 210 -84.93 -36.10 -5.10
C MET A 210 -85.88 -37.19 -4.58
N ASN A 211 -85.60 -37.77 -3.41
CA ASN A 211 -86.49 -38.76 -2.78
C ASN A 211 -87.81 -38.13 -2.29
N LEU A 212 -87.79 -36.88 -1.83
CA LEU A 212 -89.00 -36.13 -1.45
C LEU A 212 -89.85 -35.79 -2.68
N ALA A 213 -89.23 -35.34 -3.78
CA ALA A 213 -89.92 -35.10 -5.04
C ALA A 213 -90.62 -36.37 -5.57
N ALA A 214 -89.91 -37.51 -5.62
CA ALA A 214 -90.48 -38.79 -6.03
C ALA A 214 -91.68 -39.21 -5.17
N ARG A 215 -91.62 -39.01 -3.84
CA ARG A 215 -92.74 -39.28 -2.93
C ARG A 215 -93.92 -38.33 -3.11
N LEU A 216 -93.68 -37.07 -3.47
CA LEU A 216 -94.74 -36.12 -3.79
C LEU A 216 -95.43 -36.50 -5.11
N ASP A 217 -94.69 -36.97 -6.10
CA ASP A 217 -95.25 -37.50 -7.35
C ASP A 217 -96.07 -38.78 -7.12
N GLU A 218 -95.60 -39.72 -6.29
CA GLU A 218 -96.37 -40.91 -5.87
C GLU A 218 -97.66 -40.52 -5.13
N LEU A 219 -97.57 -39.56 -4.20
CA LEU A 219 -98.75 -39.03 -3.49
C LEU A 219 -99.74 -38.41 -4.47
N HIS A 220 -99.26 -37.61 -5.43
CA HIS A 220 -100.10 -36.98 -6.44
C HIS A 220 -100.78 -38.02 -7.35
N GLY A 221 -100.04 -39.05 -7.79
CA GLY A 221 -100.59 -40.19 -8.52
C GLY A 221 -101.69 -40.93 -7.75
N SER A 222 -101.46 -41.17 -6.44
CA SER A 222 -102.48 -41.78 -5.56
C SER A 222 -103.72 -40.90 -5.39
N GLN A 223 -103.56 -39.58 -5.25
CA GLN A 223 -104.69 -38.64 -5.18
C GLN A 223 -105.49 -38.57 -6.48
N GLN A 224 -104.84 -38.62 -7.63
CA GLN A 224 -105.51 -38.71 -8.93
C GLN A 224 -106.29 -40.04 -9.06
N ALA A 225 -105.71 -41.16 -8.62
CA ALA A 225 -106.39 -42.45 -8.61
C ALA A 225 -107.62 -42.47 -7.67
N CYS A 226 -107.53 -41.85 -6.49
CA CYS A 226 -108.68 -41.69 -5.59
C CYS A 226 -109.79 -40.85 -6.22
N ARG A 227 -109.47 -39.73 -6.87
CA ARG A 227 -110.47 -38.89 -7.59
C ARG A 227 -111.13 -39.64 -8.74
N ALA A 228 -110.38 -40.45 -9.48
CA ALA A 228 -110.95 -41.32 -10.52
C ALA A 228 -111.87 -42.38 -9.93
N ALA A 229 -111.51 -42.98 -8.79
CA ALA A 229 -112.35 -43.93 -8.07
C ALA A 229 -113.65 -43.28 -7.56
N GLU A 230 -113.59 -42.08 -6.98
CA GLU A 230 -114.75 -41.28 -6.58
C GLU A 230 -115.69 -41.01 -7.76
N GLN A 231 -115.15 -40.59 -8.92
CA GLN A 231 -115.92 -40.40 -10.15
C GLN A 231 -116.61 -41.70 -10.61
N THR A 232 -115.91 -42.84 -10.60
CA THR A 232 -116.55 -44.13 -10.92
C THR A 232 -117.61 -44.54 -9.90
N GLN A 233 -117.42 -44.19 -8.63
CA GLN A 233 -118.41 -44.47 -7.58
C GLN A 233 -119.68 -43.64 -7.79
N ASP A 234 -119.57 -42.38 -8.24
CA ASP A 234 -120.73 -41.54 -8.54
C ASP A 234 -121.48 -42.01 -9.79
N VAL A 235 -120.77 -42.47 -10.83
CA VAL A 235 -121.40 -43.16 -11.98
C VAL A 235 -122.15 -44.41 -11.51
N LEU A 236 -121.54 -45.26 -10.67
CA LEU A 236 -122.18 -46.46 -10.13
C LEU A 236 -123.38 -46.13 -9.20
N LYS A 237 -123.34 -45.03 -8.45
CA LYS A 237 -124.50 -44.56 -7.66
C LYS A 237 -125.66 -44.19 -8.57
N GLU A 238 -125.39 -43.53 -9.70
CA GLU A 238 -126.43 -43.15 -10.67
C GLU A 238 -126.97 -44.36 -11.43
N GLU A 239 -126.13 -45.33 -11.81
CA GLU A 239 -126.59 -46.62 -12.35
C GLU A 239 -127.47 -47.38 -11.34
N ILE A 240 -127.08 -47.43 -10.05
CA ILE A 240 -127.88 -48.03 -8.98
C ILE A 240 -129.20 -47.26 -8.77
N ARG A 241 -129.21 -45.93 -8.95
CA ARG A 241 -130.42 -45.12 -8.90
C ARG A 241 -131.36 -45.48 -10.05
N VAL A 242 -130.87 -45.47 -11.28
CA VAL A 242 -131.65 -45.86 -12.47
C VAL A 242 -132.20 -47.28 -12.33
N LEU A 243 -131.42 -48.23 -11.82
CA LEU A 243 -131.88 -49.60 -11.54
C LEU A 243 -132.95 -49.66 -10.44
N ARG A 244 -132.86 -48.83 -9.38
CA ARG A 244 -133.91 -48.72 -8.36
C ARG A 244 -135.19 -48.11 -8.93
N ASP A 245 -135.09 -47.05 -9.71
CA ASP A 245 -136.25 -46.40 -10.33
C ASP A 245 -136.94 -47.37 -11.31
N HIS A 246 -136.18 -48.19 -12.04
CA HIS A 246 -136.71 -49.27 -12.89
C HIS A 246 -137.39 -50.39 -12.09
N ILE A 247 -136.86 -50.73 -10.89
CA ILE A 247 -137.51 -51.67 -9.96
C ILE A 247 -138.79 -51.07 -9.36
N VAL A 248 -138.85 -49.76 -9.11
CA VAL A 248 -140.08 -49.08 -8.67
C VAL A 248 -141.15 -49.13 -9.77
N GLN A 249 -140.79 -48.80 -11.02
CA GLN A 249 -141.70 -48.92 -12.17
C GLN A 249 -142.26 -50.35 -12.33
N LEU A 250 -141.40 -51.37 -12.27
CA LEU A 250 -141.83 -52.77 -12.33
C LEU A 250 -142.76 -53.18 -11.16
N ASN A 251 -142.64 -52.55 -9.98
CA ASN A 251 -143.54 -52.79 -8.86
C ASN A 251 -144.86 -52.01 -8.98
N GLU A 252 -144.86 -50.82 -9.58
CA GLU A 252 -146.09 -50.07 -9.89
C GLU A 252 -146.92 -50.81 -10.97
N ASP A 253 -146.28 -51.30 -12.03
CA ASP A 253 -146.90 -52.14 -13.08
C ASP A 253 -147.51 -53.45 -12.52
N LEU A 254 -146.91 -54.02 -11.46
CA LEU A 254 -147.47 -55.16 -10.74
C LEU A 254 -148.69 -54.76 -9.89
N SER A 255 -148.71 -53.55 -9.33
CA SER A 255 -149.83 -53.06 -8.50
C SER A 255 -151.09 -52.73 -9.30
N ASP A 256 -150.96 -52.27 -10.55
CA ASP A 256 -152.10 -52.01 -11.44
C ASP A 256 -152.69 -53.29 -12.04
N ARG A 257 -151.92 -54.39 -12.03
CA ARG A 257 -152.39 -55.72 -12.47
C ARG A 257 -153.41 -56.37 -11.52
N ASP A 258 -153.47 -55.92 -10.27
CA ASP A 258 -154.48 -56.33 -9.29
C ASP A 258 -155.71 -55.40 -9.25
N ARG A 259 -155.63 -54.20 -9.83
CA ARG A 259 -156.79 -53.28 -9.98
C ARG A 259 -157.63 -53.58 -11.23
N LEU A 260 -157.04 -54.16 -12.27
CA LEU A 260 -157.73 -54.56 -13.50
C LEU A 260 -158.46 -55.93 -13.42
N ARG A 261 -158.93 -56.34 -12.24
CA ARG A 261 -159.74 -57.57 -12.05
C ARG A 261 -161.10 -57.36 -11.38
N ALA A 262 -161.50 -56.12 -11.10
CA ALA A 262 -162.75 -55.81 -10.42
C ALA A 262 -163.57 -54.73 -11.15
N HIS A 263 -164.65 -55.18 -11.81
CA HIS A 263 -165.82 -54.37 -12.22
C HIS A 263 -165.69 -53.40 -13.40
N LEU A 264 -165.52 -54.01 -14.59
CA LEU A 264 -166.39 -53.65 -15.71
C LEU A 264 -167.86 -53.91 -15.34
N GLU A 265 -168.68 -52.88 -15.14
CA GLU A 265 -170.11 -52.93 -15.51
C GLU A 265 -170.72 -51.52 -15.75
N LYS A 266 -171.18 -51.29 -16.99
CA LYS A 266 -172.27 -50.38 -17.41
C LYS A 266 -172.01 -48.85 -17.55
N LEU A 267 -171.18 -48.53 -18.55
CA LEU A 267 -171.39 -47.55 -19.66
C LEU A 267 -172.43 -46.40 -19.55
N ALA A 268 -171.93 -45.15 -19.56
CA ALA A 268 -172.33 -43.94 -20.34
C ALA A 268 -171.82 -42.68 -19.59
N SER A 269 -171.30 -41.60 -20.19
CA SER A 269 -171.02 -41.20 -21.58
C SER A 269 -169.78 -40.27 -21.61
N VAL A 270 -168.97 -40.30 -22.67
CA VAL A 270 -167.59 -39.76 -22.66
C VAL A 270 -167.45 -38.45 -23.45
N GLN A 271 -167.78 -37.30 -22.85
CA GLN A 271 -167.45 -35.98 -23.43
C GLN A 271 -166.84 -34.97 -22.42
N ASP A 272 -167.19 -35.02 -21.13
CA ASP A 272 -166.68 -34.05 -20.14
C ASP A 272 -165.25 -34.33 -19.61
N ARG A 273 -164.70 -35.53 -19.90
CA ARG A 273 -163.40 -35.99 -19.39
C ARG A 273 -162.18 -35.44 -20.15
N VAL A 274 -162.37 -34.95 -21.38
CA VAL A 274 -161.27 -34.50 -22.26
C VAL A 274 -160.79 -33.10 -21.85
N HIS A 275 -161.70 -32.16 -21.63
CA HIS A 275 -161.35 -30.78 -21.23
C HIS A 275 -160.67 -30.66 -19.87
N GLN A 276 -160.88 -31.60 -18.94
CA GLN A 276 -160.15 -31.59 -17.65
C GLN A 276 -158.66 -31.95 -17.81
N LEU A 277 -158.33 -32.87 -18.72
CA LEU A 277 -156.95 -33.30 -18.94
C LEU A 277 -156.10 -32.24 -19.67
N GLU A 278 -156.71 -31.44 -20.53
CA GLU A 278 -156.02 -30.34 -21.26
C GLU A 278 -155.56 -29.23 -20.30
N VAL A 279 -156.34 -28.93 -19.25
CA VAL A 279 -155.99 -27.92 -18.23
C VAL A 279 -154.89 -28.42 -17.27
N GLU A 280 -154.91 -29.70 -16.90
CA GLU A 280 -153.90 -30.30 -16.00
C GLU A 280 -152.52 -30.47 -16.63
N LEU A 281 -152.44 -30.61 -17.97
CA LEU A 281 -151.17 -30.62 -18.70
C LEU A 281 -150.55 -29.22 -18.79
N SER A 282 -151.36 -28.21 -19.14
CA SER A 282 -150.92 -26.81 -19.23
C SER A 282 -150.28 -26.31 -17.93
N ASN A 283 -150.89 -26.62 -16.78
CA ASN A 283 -150.39 -26.22 -15.46
C ASN A 283 -149.12 -26.97 -15.00
N ARG A 284 -148.80 -28.13 -15.59
CA ARG A 284 -147.52 -28.82 -15.34
C ARG A 284 -146.40 -28.28 -16.21
N GLU A 285 -146.68 -27.93 -17.47
CA GLU A 285 -145.68 -27.35 -18.36
C GLU A 285 -145.16 -25.98 -17.89
N THR A 286 -145.99 -25.16 -17.23
CA THR A 286 -145.55 -23.88 -16.66
C THR A 286 -144.60 -24.07 -15.48
N ALA A 287 -144.93 -24.95 -14.54
CA ALA A 287 -144.06 -25.27 -13.39
C ALA A 287 -142.70 -25.87 -13.82
N HIS A 288 -142.69 -26.72 -14.85
CA HIS A 288 -141.43 -27.25 -15.39
C HIS A 288 -140.58 -26.17 -16.10
N ARG A 289 -141.19 -25.18 -16.77
CA ARG A 289 -140.43 -24.03 -17.32
C ARG A 289 -139.79 -23.19 -16.22
N GLU A 290 -140.50 -22.88 -15.13
CA GLU A 290 -139.96 -22.07 -14.02
C GLU A 290 -138.75 -22.72 -13.33
N THR A 291 -138.81 -24.03 -13.09
CA THR A 291 -137.68 -24.77 -12.48
C THR A 291 -136.45 -24.86 -13.39
N ILE A 292 -136.63 -25.06 -14.71
CA ILE A 292 -135.53 -25.02 -15.68
C ILE A 292 -134.87 -23.63 -15.69
N GLN A 293 -135.67 -22.56 -15.66
CA GLN A 293 -135.19 -21.18 -15.68
C GLN A 293 -134.32 -20.84 -14.43
N GLN A 294 -134.62 -21.43 -13.27
CA GLN A 294 -133.79 -21.29 -12.07
C GLN A 294 -132.44 -22.00 -12.18
N PHE A 295 -132.39 -23.20 -12.80
CA PHE A 295 -131.13 -23.90 -13.05
C PHE A 295 -130.26 -23.16 -14.06
N GLU A 296 -130.83 -22.65 -15.15
CA GLU A 296 -130.12 -21.84 -16.16
C GLU A 296 -129.49 -20.58 -15.54
N GLN A 297 -130.21 -19.89 -14.63
CA GLN A 297 -129.65 -18.75 -13.89
C GLN A 297 -128.46 -19.15 -13.00
N SER A 298 -128.55 -20.29 -12.31
CA SER A 298 -127.46 -20.77 -11.43
C SER A 298 -126.20 -21.19 -12.19
N LEU A 299 -126.36 -21.70 -13.42
CA LEU A 299 -125.24 -22.04 -14.31
C LEU A 299 -124.60 -20.78 -14.89
N ALA A 300 -125.40 -19.83 -15.38
CA ALA A 300 -124.90 -18.54 -15.87
C ALA A 300 -124.11 -17.76 -14.80
N GLU A 301 -124.51 -17.84 -13.53
CA GLU A 301 -123.75 -17.20 -12.44
C GLU A 301 -122.43 -17.94 -12.11
N ARG A 302 -122.38 -19.27 -12.27
CA ARG A 302 -121.13 -20.04 -12.15
C ARG A 302 -120.16 -19.73 -13.29
N ASP A 303 -120.64 -19.75 -14.53
CA ASP A 303 -119.82 -19.48 -15.71
C ASP A 303 -119.26 -18.05 -15.70
N ARG A 304 -120.05 -17.10 -15.18
CA ARG A 304 -119.58 -15.73 -14.89
C ARG A 304 -118.44 -15.70 -13.87
N ARG A 305 -118.56 -16.39 -12.75
CA ARG A 305 -117.51 -16.42 -11.70
C ARG A 305 -116.23 -17.12 -12.17
N ILE A 306 -116.35 -18.15 -13.00
CA ILE A 306 -115.19 -18.80 -13.65
C ILE A 306 -114.50 -17.81 -14.58
N SER A 307 -115.25 -17.12 -15.45
CA SER A 307 -114.72 -16.09 -16.36
C SER A 307 -114.04 -14.93 -15.62
N GLU A 308 -114.60 -14.50 -14.49
CA GLU A 308 -113.99 -13.49 -13.61
C GLU A 308 -112.69 -13.99 -12.95
N PHE A 309 -112.57 -15.29 -12.64
CA PHE A 309 -111.35 -15.89 -12.09
C PHE A 309 -110.25 -16.03 -13.16
N ASP A 310 -110.62 -16.46 -14.37
CA ASP A 310 -109.70 -16.62 -15.50
C ASP A 310 -109.13 -15.26 -15.96
N MET A 311 -109.94 -14.20 -15.98
CA MET A 311 -109.44 -12.84 -16.25
C MET A 311 -108.47 -12.33 -15.18
N ASN A 312 -108.70 -12.65 -13.90
CA ASN A 312 -107.77 -12.30 -12.83
C ASN A 312 -106.45 -13.09 -12.90
N LEU A 313 -106.48 -14.35 -13.36
CA LEU A 313 -105.27 -15.14 -13.64
C LEU A 313 -104.49 -14.59 -14.83
N ALA A 314 -105.17 -14.23 -15.93
CA ALA A 314 -104.54 -13.62 -17.10
C ALA A 314 -103.83 -12.31 -16.74
N ALA A 315 -104.50 -11.41 -16.01
CA ALA A 315 -103.92 -10.13 -15.57
C ALA A 315 -102.64 -10.32 -14.72
N ARG A 316 -102.63 -11.31 -13.81
CA ARG A 316 -101.44 -11.63 -13.00
C ARG A 316 -100.29 -12.24 -13.80
N LEU A 317 -100.59 -13.01 -14.85
CA LEU A 317 -99.58 -13.53 -15.77
C LEU A 317 -98.96 -12.41 -16.62
N ASP A 318 -99.76 -11.43 -17.05
CA ASP A 318 -99.27 -10.25 -17.77
C ASP A 318 -98.39 -9.35 -16.88
N GLU A 319 -98.74 -9.13 -15.60
CA GLU A 319 -97.87 -8.43 -14.64
C GLU A 319 -96.54 -9.17 -14.39
N LEU A 320 -96.59 -10.51 -14.31
CA LEU A 320 -95.39 -11.32 -14.14
C LEU A 320 -94.51 -11.32 -15.40
N HIS A 321 -95.11 -11.23 -16.59
CA HIS A 321 -94.37 -11.08 -17.84
C HIS A 321 -93.77 -9.67 -17.99
N GLY A 322 -94.50 -8.62 -17.61
CA GLY A 322 -94.01 -7.24 -17.61
C GLY A 322 -92.83 -7.03 -16.67
N SER A 323 -92.89 -7.60 -15.46
CA SER A 323 -91.77 -7.57 -14.51
C SER A 323 -90.54 -8.36 -15.02
N GLN A 324 -90.73 -9.53 -15.65
CA GLN A 324 -89.61 -10.25 -16.30
C GLN A 324 -88.97 -9.47 -17.45
N GLN A 325 -89.76 -8.74 -18.26
CA GLN A 325 -89.21 -7.88 -19.31
C GLN A 325 -88.43 -6.69 -18.75
N ALA A 326 -88.90 -6.09 -17.65
CA ALA A 326 -88.19 -5.03 -16.95
C ALA A 326 -86.82 -5.49 -16.39
N CYS A 327 -86.76 -6.69 -15.81
CA CYS A 327 -85.48 -7.29 -15.35
C CYS A 327 -84.50 -7.48 -16.52
N ARG A 328 -84.94 -8.01 -17.67
CA ARG A 328 -84.07 -8.20 -18.84
C ARG A 328 -83.56 -6.87 -19.42
N ALA A 329 -84.36 -5.81 -19.39
CA ALA A 329 -83.92 -4.47 -19.78
C ALA A 329 -82.89 -3.89 -18.79
N ALA A 330 -83.04 -4.15 -17.50
CA ALA A 330 -82.05 -3.77 -16.47
C ALA A 330 -80.71 -4.53 -16.66
N GLU A 331 -80.76 -5.82 -16.97
CA GLU A 331 -79.55 -6.62 -17.29
C GLU A 331 -78.82 -6.08 -18.54
N GLN A 332 -79.57 -5.82 -19.63
CA GLN A 332 -79.00 -5.26 -20.86
C GLN A 332 -78.35 -3.87 -20.64
N THR A 333 -78.98 -2.99 -19.87
CA THR A 333 -78.38 -1.69 -19.53
C THR A 333 -77.17 -1.81 -18.61
N GLN A 334 -77.16 -2.80 -17.70
CA GLN A 334 -75.97 -3.08 -16.88
C GLN A 334 -74.79 -3.57 -17.73
N ASP A 335 -75.02 -4.38 -18.76
CA ASP A 335 -73.97 -4.88 -19.65
C ASP A 335 -73.41 -3.78 -20.57
N VAL A 336 -74.25 -2.87 -21.07
CA VAL A 336 -73.77 -1.65 -21.77
C VAL A 336 -72.87 -0.82 -20.87
N LEU A 337 -73.28 -0.57 -19.62
CA LEU A 337 -72.47 0.19 -18.65
C LEU A 337 -71.15 -0.51 -18.28
N LYS A 338 -71.11 -1.85 -18.24
CA LYS A 338 -69.85 -2.60 -18.05
C LYS A 338 -68.89 -2.36 -19.21
N GLU A 339 -69.38 -2.34 -20.45
CA GLU A 339 -68.56 -2.12 -21.63
C GLU A 339 -68.10 -0.66 -21.76
N GLU A 340 -68.94 0.32 -21.41
CA GLU A 340 -68.52 1.73 -21.31
C GLU A 340 -67.42 1.92 -20.25
N ILE A 341 -67.54 1.29 -19.07
CA ILE A 341 -66.51 1.30 -18.03
C ILE A 341 -65.22 0.62 -18.52
N ARG A 342 -65.32 -0.44 -19.34
CA ARG A 342 -64.17 -1.10 -19.96
C ARG A 342 -63.44 -0.15 -20.92
N VAL A 343 -64.17 0.45 -21.87
CA VAL A 343 -63.61 1.39 -22.85
C VAL A 343 -62.97 2.60 -22.16
N LEU A 344 -63.58 3.13 -21.09
CA LEU A 344 -62.99 4.22 -20.30
C LEU A 344 -61.70 3.80 -19.59
N ARG A 345 -61.61 2.57 -19.06
CA ARG A 345 -60.36 2.04 -18.47
C ARG A 345 -59.27 1.86 -19.51
N ASP A 346 -59.60 1.34 -20.68
CA ASP A 346 -58.65 1.16 -21.78
C ASP A 346 -58.14 2.52 -22.29
N HIS A 347 -59.00 3.54 -22.34
CA HIS A 347 -58.60 4.91 -22.71
C HIS A 347 -57.72 5.58 -21.64
N ILE A 348 -58.01 5.37 -20.35
CA ILE A 348 -57.15 5.83 -19.24
C ILE A 348 -55.78 5.13 -19.30
N ALA A 349 -55.72 3.84 -19.63
CA ALA A 349 -54.46 3.12 -19.81
C ALA A 349 -53.61 3.72 -20.96
N GLN A 350 -54.24 4.00 -22.11
CA GLN A 350 -53.58 4.66 -23.25
C GLN A 350 -53.05 6.06 -22.90
N LEU A 351 -53.83 6.86 -22.15
CA LEU A 351 -53.39 8.19 -21.70
C LEU A 351 -52.21 8.10 -20.71
N ASN A 352 -52.20 7.12 -19.82
CA ASN A 352 -51.09 6.88 -18.89
C ASN A 352 -49.82 6.40 -19.63
N GLU A 353 -49.95 5.59 -20.67
CA GLU A 353 -48.83 5.17 -21.52
C GLU A 353 -48.23 6.37 -22.28
N GLY A 354 -49.08 7.23 -22.86
CA GLY A 354 -48.64 8.49 -23.49
C GLY A 354 -47.99 9.49 -22.52
N LEU A 355 -48.42 9.51 -21.24
CA LEU A 355 -47.75 10.29 -20.19
C LEU A 355 -46.36 9.70 -19.85
N ALA A 356 -46.26 8.38 -19.72
CA ALA A 356 -44.98 7.70 -19.48
C ALA A 356 -43.96 7.95 -20.61
N ASP A 357 -44.40 7.94 -21.87
CA ASP A 357 -43.55 8.32 -23.01
C ASP A 357 -43.15 9.80 -23.01
N ARG A 358 -44.04 10.69 -22.58
CA ARG A 358 -43.70 12.11 -22.42
C ARG A 358 -42.65 12.34 -21.32
N ASP A 359 -42.72 11.58 -20.23
CA ASP A 359 -41.73 11.68 -19.15
C ASP A 359 -40.41 10.99 -19.50
N ARG A 360 -40.42 9.90 -20.29
CA ARG A 360 -39.21 9.35 -20.94
C ARG A 360 -38.53 10.38 -21.84
N LEU A 361 -39.29 11.11 -22.67
CA LEU A 361 -38.76 12.19 -23.51
C LEU A 361 -38.21 13.35 -22.68
N ARG A 362 -38.84 13.70 -21.55
CA ARG A 362 -38.30 14.72 -20.62
C ARG A 362 -36.95 14.32 -20.05
N VAL A 363 -36.81 13.07 -19.59
CA VAL A 363 -35.53 12.54 -19.10
C VAL A 363 -34.45 12.56 -20.19
N GLN A 364 -34.81 12.27 -21.45
CA GLN A 364 -33.87 12.39 -22.58
C GLN A 364 -33.45 13.85 -22.85
N VAL A 365 -34.36 14.82 -22.72
CA VAL A 365 -34.04 16.25 -22.86
C VAL A 365 -33.14 16.74 -21.72
N GLU A 366 -33.38 16.31 -20.48
CA GLU A 366 -32.52 16.60 -19.33
C GLU A 366 -31.13 15.96 -19.48
N GLN A 367 -31.04 14.75 -20.05
CA GLN A 367 -29.77 14.13 -20.42
C GLN A 367 -29.02 14.96 -21.48
N LEU A 368 -29.70 15.45 -22.53
CA LEU A 368 -29.10 16.33 -23.53
C LEU A 368 -28.60 17.65 -22.94
N ALA A 369 -29.33 18.25 -21.99
CA ALA A 369 -28.86 19.43 -21.26
C ALA A 369 -27.58 19.13 -20.46
N SER A 370 -27.52 17.99 -19.76
CA SER A 370 -26.31 17.58 -19.03
C SER A 370 -25.10 17.34 -19.94
N VAL A 371 -25.33 16.93 -21.20
CA VAL A 371 -24.29 16.80 -22.23
C VAL A 371 -23.84 18.20 -22.70
N GLN A 372 -24.75 19.16 -22.86
CA GLN A 372 -24.39 20.55 -23.19
C GLN A 372 -23.56 21.23 -22.09
N ASP A 373 -23.88 21.01 -20.81
CA ASP A 373 -23.07 21.47 -19.68
C ASP A 373 -21.69 20.82 -19.70
N ARG A 374 -21.61 19.53 -20.04
CA ARG A 374 -20.33 18.80 -20.16
C ARG A 374 -19.48 19.31 -21.31
N VAL A 375 -20.08 19.69 -22.44
CA VAL A 375 -19.38 20.33 -23.57
C VAL A 375 -18.83 21.70 -23.16
N HIS A 376 -19.63 22.56 -22.52
CA HIS A 376 -19.16 23.86 -22.02
C HIS A 376 -18.01 23.71 -21.00
N GLN A 377 -18.06 22.71 -20.11
CA GLN A 377 -16.94 22.41 -19.21
C GLN A 377 -15.67 22.04 -19.98
N LEU A 378 -15.77 21.18 -21.00
CA LEU A 378 -14.63 20.79 -21.82
C LEU A 378 -14.06 21.96 -22.64
N GLU A 379 -14.90 22.85 -23.17
CA GLU A 379 -14.47 24.07 -23.85
C GLU A 379 -13.70 25.02 -22.90
N VAL A 380 -14.19 25.19 -21.67
CA VAL A 380 -13.50 25.97 -20.63
C VAL A 380 -12.19 25.29 -20.19
N GLU A 381 -12.15 23.97 -20.04
CA GLU A 381 -10.93 23.21 -19.74
C GLU A 381 -9.89 23.29 -20.87
N LEU A 382 -10.32 23.26 -22.14
CA LEU A 382 -9.47 23.45 -23.32
C LEU A 382 -8.93 24.88 -23.37
N SER A 383 -9.77 25.90 -23.20
CA SER A 383 -9.36 27.31 -23.17
C SER A 383 -8.34 27.58 -22.05
N ASN A 384 -8.57 27.02 -20.85
CA ASN A 384 -7.63 27.11 -19.73
C ASN A 384 -6.31 26.38 -20.02
N ARG A 385 -6.35 25.22 -20.69
CA ARG A 385 -5.14 24.52 -21.17
C ARG A 385 -4.38 25.35 -22.20
N GLU A 386 -5.05 25.92 -23.20
CA GLU A 386 -4.42 26.77 -24.20
C GLU A 386 -3.79 28.03 -23.59
N ALA A 387 -4.41 28.62 -22.57
CA ALA A 387 -3.85 29.73 -21.82
C ALA A 387 -2.59 29.30 -21.04
N ALA A 388 -2.62 28.13 -20.38
CA ALA A 388 -1.45 27.57 -19.70
C ALA A 388 -0.31 27.24 -20.68
N HIS A 389 -0.62 26.62 -21.83
CA HIS A 389 0.37 26.34 -22.87
C HIS A 389 0.96 27.62 -23.48
N ARG A 390 0.16 28.67 -23.69
CA ARG A 390 0.66 30.00 -24.08
C ARG A 390 1.59 30.60 -23.04
N GLY A 391 1.26 30.51 -21.74
CA GLY A 391 2.14 30.96 -20.66
C GLY A 391 3.47 30.20 -20.61
N VAL A 392 3.44 28.88 -20.78
CA VAL A 392 4.65 28.03 -20.83
C VAL A 392 5.50 28.33 -22.07
N LEU A 393 4.89 28.54 -23.25
CA LEU A 393 5.60 28.96 -24.45
C LEU A 393 6.28 30.32 -24.26
N GLN A 394 5.58 31.29 -23.65
CA GLN A 394 6.15 32.61 -23.35
C GLN A 394 7.33 32.53 -22.37
N GLN A 395 7.29 31.62 -21.38
CA GLN A 395 8.43 31.33 -20.50
C GLN A 395 9.60 30.68 -21.25
N PHE A 396 9.32 29.77 -22.18
CA PHE A 396 10.36 29.20 -23.04
C PHE A 396 11.00 30.26 -23.95
N GLU A 397 10.21 31.13 -24.58
CA GLU A 397 10.69 32.26 -25.39
C GLU A 397 11.57 33.22 -24.57
N GLN A 398 11.17 33.56 -23.33
CA GLN A 398 12.00 34.33 -22.41
C GLN A 398 13.32 33.61 -22.08
N SER A 399 13.27 32.30 -21.78
CA SER A 399 14.47 31.51 -21.48
C SER A 399 15.41 31.36 -22.68
N LEU A 400 14.87 31.38 -23.90
CA LEU A 400 15.64 31.39 -25.15
C LEU A 400 16.28 32.76 -25.37
N ALA A 401 15.52 33.85 -25.22
CA ALA A 401 16.06 35.21 -25.30
C ALA A 401 17.17 35.47 -24.26
N GLU A 402 17.02 34.98 -23.03
CA GLU A 402 18.08 35.02 -22.02
C GLU A 402 19.32 34.19 -22.42
N ARG A 403 19.11 33.01 -23.02
CA ARG A 403 20.20 32.17 -23.53
C ARG A 403 20.93 32.83 -24.68
N ASP A 404 20.21 33.39 -25.64
CA ASP A 404 20.77 34.10 -26.80
C ASP A 404 21.51 35.37 -26.35
N GLY A 405 21.02 36.06 -25.31
CA GLY A 405 21.75 37.13 -24.63
C GLY A 405 23.09 36.66 -24.05
N ARG A 406 23.08 35.59 -23.24
CA ARG A 406 24.30 35.00 -22.66
C ARG A 406 25.26 34.45 -23.71
N ILE A 407 24.75 33.86 -24.80
CA ILE A 407 25.55 33.41 -25.94
C ILE A 407 26.19 34.63 -26.63
N SER A 408 25.46 35.74 -26.78
CA SER A 408 26.00 36.98 -27.35
C SER A 408 27.10 37.58 -26.46
N GLU A 409 26.90 37.63 -25.14
CA GLU A 409 27.91 38.05 -24.16
C GLU A 409 29.15 37.14 -24.19
N PHE A 410 28.96 35.82 -24.24
CA PHE A 410 30.04 34.85 -24.36
C PHE A 410 30.80 35.01 -25.69
N THR A 411 30.09 35.27 -26.80
CA THR A 411 30.69 35.50 -28.11
C THR A 411 31.47 36.82 -28.15
N ALA A 412 30.99 37.86 -27.48
CA ALA A 412 31.70 39.12 -27.31
C ALA A 412 32.96 38.96 -26.43
N SER A 413 32.88 38.20 -25.34
CA SER A 413 34.01 37.85 -24.48
C SER A 413 35.07 37.03 -25.21
N ALA A 414 34.64 36.00 -25.96
CA ALA A 414 35.53 35.21 -26.83
C ALA A 414 36.16 36.06 -27.94
N GLY A 415 35.41 37.02 -28.51
CA GLY A 415 35.94 38.02 -29.45
C GLY A 415 37.04 38.87 -28.83
N ALA A 416 36.80 39.43 -27.63
CA ALA A 416 37.79 40.20 -26.89
C ALA A 416 39.05 39.38 -26.56
N GLN A 417 38.90 38.11 -26.13
CA GLN A 417 40.05 37.22 -25.91
C GLN A 417 40.80 36.86 -27.20
N MET A 418 40.11 36.73 -28.33
CA MET A 418 40.74 36.50 -29.64
C MET A 418 41.48 37.75 -30.13
N ASP A 419 41.02 38.95 -29.80
CA ASP A 419 41.73 40.20 -30.09
C ASP A 419 42.89 40.45 -29.12
N GLU A 420 42.80 40.07 -27.84
CA GLU A 420 43.95 40.02 -26.91
C GLU A 420 45.00 39.01 -27.38
N LEU A 421 44.60 37.80 -27.79
CA LEU A 421 45.51 36.80 -28.38
C LEU A 421 46.16 37.33 -29.66
N ARG A 422 45.42 38.06 -30.51
CA ARG A 422 45.99 38.73 -31.70
C ARG A 422 46.99 39.82 -31.31
N GLY A 423 46.69 40.61 -30.28
CA GLY A 423 47.62 41.60 -29.72
C GLY A 423 48.89 40.95 -29.15
N ALA A 424 48.75 39.85 -28.42
CA ALA A 424 49.87 39.07 -27.91
C ALA A 424 50.69 38.41 -29.02
N GLN A 425 50.06 37.90 -30.08
CA GLN A 425 50.74 37.38 -31.27
C GLN A 425 51.48 38.49 -32.04
N GLN A 426 50.90 39.69 -32.16
CA GLN A 426 51.57 40.85 -32.76
C GLN A 426 52.76 41.32 -31.91
N ALA A 427 52.62 41.34 -30.58
CA ALA A 427 53.72 41.62 -29.67
C ALA A 427 54.82 40.53 -29.74
N TYR A 428 54.45 39.26 -29.91
CA TYR A 428 55.38 38.16 -30.10
C TYR A 428 56.14 38.29 -31.42
N HIS A 429 55.47 38.56 -32.54
CA HIS A 429 56.12 38.83 -33.83
C HIS A 429 57.00 40.09 -33.80
N ALA A 430 56.61 41.14 -33.07
CA ALA A 430 57.46 42.32 -32.86
C ALA A 430 58.70 41.99 -32.00
N ALA A 431 58.55 41.12 -30.99
CA ALA A 431 59.66 40.61 -30.20
C ALA A 431 60.56 39.66 -31.01
N GLU A 432 60.00 38.90 -31.95
CA GLU A 432 60.75 38.05 -32.89
C GLU A 432 61.53 38.89 -33.90
N GLN A 433 60.95 39.99 -34.41
CA GLN A 433 61.64 40.97 -35.24
C GLN A 433 62.77 41.69 -34.48
N THR A 434 62.57 42.09 -33.23
CA THR A 434 63.68 42.63 -32.41
C THR A 434 64.70 41.57 -32.06
N GLN A 435 64.31 40.31 -31.88
CA GLN A 435 65.23 39.19 -31.71
C GLN A 435 66.03 38.93 -32.99
N ASP A 436 65.46 39.10 -34.18
CA ASP A 436 66.18 38.98 -35.46
C ASP A 436 67.13 40.16 -35.70
N VAL A 437 66.75 41.38 -35.32
CA VAL A 437 67.68 42.52 -35.25
C VAL A 437 68.83 42.22 -34.28
N LEU A 438 68.53 41.71 -33.09
CA LEU A 438 69.56 41.31 -32.12
C LEU A 438 70.41 40.12 -32.60
N LYS A 439 69.84 39.17 -33.35
CA LYS A 439 70.61 38.08 -33.99
C LYS A 439 71.56 38.62 -35.04
N GLU A 440 71.14 39.64 -35.81
CA GLU A 440 71.99 40.26 -36.84
C GLU A 440 73.03 41.22 -36.20
N GLU A 441 72.72 41.89 -35.09
CA GLU A 441 73.72 42.58 -34.27
C GLU A 441 74.73 41.59 -33.66
N ILE A 442 74.26 40.46 -33.12
CA ILE A 442 75.11 39.36 -32.66
C ILE A 442 75.91 38.76 -33.82
N ARG A 443 75.38 38.75 -35.05
CA ARG A 443 76.09 38.30 -36.25
C ARG A 443 77.19 39.29 -36.63
N VAL A 444 76.90 40.59 -36.67
CA VAL A 444 77.91 41.64 -36.89
C VAL A 444 78.99 41.62 -35.80
N LEU A 445 78.62 41.41 -34.54
CA LEU A 445 79.56 41.22 -33.44
C LEU A 445 80.36 39.91 -33.59
N ARG A 446 79.72 38.82 -34.06
CA ARG A 446 80.41 37.55 -34.38
C ARG A 446 81.33 37.67 -35.59
N ASP A 447 81.01 38.50 -36.58
CA ASP A 447 81.85 38.75 -37.75
C ASP A 447 83.01 39.68 -37.40
N GLN A 448 82.81 40.64 -36.49
CA GLN A 448 83.90 41.41 -35.86
C GLN A 448 84.80 40.52 -34.99
N ILE A 449 84.22 39.61 -34.20
CA ILE A 449 84.96 38.59 -33.44
C ILE A 449 85.64 37.59 -34.38
N ALA A 450 85.03 37.25 -35.52
CA ALA A 450 85.62 36.37 -36.53
C ALA A 450 86.82 37.06 -37.20
N HIS A 451 86.73 38.34 -37.53
CA HIS A 451 87.84 39.14 -38.04
C HIS A 451 88.97 39.28 -37.00
N LEU A 452 88.64 39.47 -35.71
CA LEU A 452 89.63 39.44 -34.62
C LEU A 452 90.23 38.04 -34.41
N ASN A 453 89.44 36.98 -34.61
CA ASN A 453 89.89 35.59 -34.54
C ASN A 453 90.64 35.15 -35.80
N GLU A 454 90.46 35.78 -36.95
CA GLU A 454 91.23 35.51 -38.17
C GLU A 454 92.67 36.04 -38.00
N ASN A 455 92.83 37.18 -37.33
CA ASN A 455 94.10 37.69 -36.83
C ASN A 455 94.73 36.81 -35.73
N LEU A 456 93.96 35.92 -35.07
CA LEU A 456 94.47 34.87 -34.18
C LEU A 456 94.73 33.54 -34.93
N ALA A 457 93.96 33.24 -35.97
CA ALA A 457 94.08 32.04 -36.79
C ALA A 457 95.38 32.03 -37.60
N ASP A 458 95.87 33.20 -38.04
CA ASP A 458 97.23 33.32 -38.61
C ASP A 458 98.36 32.98 -37.60
N ARG A 459 98.06 33.01 -36.30
CA ARG A 459 98.98 32.62 -35.24
C ARG A 459 98.81 31.15 -34.82
N ASP A 460 97.61 30.57 -34.97
CA ASP A 460 97.33 29.15 -34.70
C ASP A 460 97.53 28.23 -35.91
N ARG A 461 97.69 28.77 -37.13
CA ARG A 461 98.11 28.04 -38.36
C ARG A 461 99.45 27.29 -38.23
N LEU A 462 100.23 27.54 -37.17
CA LEU A 462 101.46 26.82 -36.84
C LEU A 462 101.28 25.69 -35.79
N ARG A 463 100.06 25.45 -35.26
CA ARG A 463 99.86 24.57 -34.10
C ARG A 463 99.06 23.28 -34.35
N VAL A 464 98.28 23.17 -35.44
CA VAL A 464 97.34 22.05 -35.64
C VAL A 464 97.65 21.23 -36.90
N GLN A 465 98.88 20.72 -36.99
CA GLN A 465 99.24 19.58 -37.86
C GLN A 465 99.03 18.22 -37.15
N VAL A 466 98.33 18.21 -36.02
CA VAL A 466 98.23 17.06 -35.11
C VAL A 466 96.76 16.82 -34.75
N GLU A 467 96.37 15.55 -34.71
CA GLU A 467 95.07 15.01 -34.25
C GLU A 467 93.84 15.23 -35.15
N GLN A 468 93.78 14.38 -36.18
CA GLN A 468 92.53 13.94 -36.80
C GLN A 468 91.95 12.71 -36.05
N LEU A 469 90.66 12.42 -36.30
CA LEU A 469 89.92 11.16 -36.08
C LEU A 469 89.34 10.86 -34.68
N ALA A 470 88.00 10.83 -34.60
CA ALA A 470 87.26 9.64 -34.19
C ALA A 470 85.77 9.74 -34.58
N SER A 471 85.30 8.85 -35.45
CA SER A 471 83.92 8.77 -35.92
C SER A 471 83.19 7.54 -35.32
N VAL A 472 81.97 7.75 -34.81
CA VAL A 472 80.71 7.11 -35.26
C VAL A 472 80.66 5.56 -35.16
N GLN A 473 79.94 4.97 -34.19
CA GLN A 473 78.48 4.69 -34.17
C GLN A 473 77.97 3.43 -34.94
N ASP A 474 78.82 2.48 -35.33
CA ASP A 474 78.35 1.21 -35.96
C ASP A 474 77.86 0.09 -35.00
N ARG A 475 77.74 0.36 -33.69
CA ARG A 475 77.56 -0.69 -32.66
C ARG A 475 76.21 -0.69 -31.93
N VAL A 476 75.28 0.20 -32.27
CA VAL A 476 73.96 0.31 -31.61
C VAL A 476 72.86 -0.38 -32.44
N HIS A 477 72.86 -0.24 -33.77
CA HIS A 477 71.88 -0.87 -34.66
C HIS A 477 71.85 -2.41 -34.66
N GLN A 478 72.88 -3.09 -34.14
CA GLN A 478 72.89 -4.56 -34.06
C GLN A 478 72.12 -5.13 -32.86
N LEU A 479 71.80 -4.32 -31.84
CA LEU A 479 71.11 -4.81 -30.63
C LEU A 479 69.57 -4.70 -30.69
N GLU A 480 69.03 -3.90 -31.59
CA GLU A 480 67.57 -3.68 -31.72
C GLU A 480 66.88 -4.82 -32.49
N VAL A 481 67.61 -5.52 -33.37
CA VAL A 481 67.08 -6.62 -34.20
C VAL A 481 66.91 -7.94 -33.42
N GLU A 482 67.66 -8.16 -32.35
CA GLU A 482 67.63 -9.42 -31.59
C GLU A 482 66.46 -9.52 -30.59
N LEU A 483 65.87 -8.38 -30.18
CA LEU A 483 64.73 -8.37 -29.25
C LEU A 483 63.39 -8.69 -29.92
N SER A 484 63.19 -8.25 -31.17
CA SER A 484 61.93 -8.47 -31.92
C SER A 484 61.62 -9.96 -32.15
N ASN A 485 62.65 -10.79 -32.34
CA ASN A 485 62.50 -12.22 -32.62
C ASN A 485 62.17 -13.09 -31.39
N ARG A 486 62.18 -12.53 -30.17
CA ARG A 486 61.86 -13.29 -28.93
C ARG A 486 60.39 -13.23 -28.53
N GLU A 487 59.67 -12.17 -28.91
CA GLU A 487 58.25 -12.00 -28.55
C GLU A 487 57.29 -12.83 -29.42
N ALA A 488 57.72 -13.24 -30.61
CA ALA A 488 56.93 -14.12 -31.49
C ALA A 488 56.74 -15.54 -30.93
N ALA A 489 57.67 -16.03 -30.10
CA ALA A 489 57.63 -17.40 -29.58
C ALA A 489 56.61 -17.63 -28.45
N HIS A 490 56.16 -16.57 -27.76
CA HIS A 490 55.26 -16.70 -26.60
C HIS A 490 53.77 -16.69 -26.97
N ARG A 491 53.40 -16.36 -28.22
CA ARG A 491 52.01 -16.33 -28.68
C ARG A 491 51.41 -17.71 -29.01
N GLY A 492 52.22 -18.76 -29.15
CA GLY A 492 51.77 -20.11 -29.51
C GLY A 492 51.31 -21.01 -28.36
N VAL A 493 51.65 -20.68 -27.10
CA VAL A 493 51.38 -21.56 -25.95
C VAL A 493 50.02 -21.29 -25.29
N LEU A 494 49.48 -20.07 -25.40
CA LEU A 494 48.17 -19.73 -24.83
C LEU A 494 46.98 -20.35 -25.58
N GLN A 495 47.11 -20.52 -26.90
CA GLN A 495 46.03 -21.05 -27.75
C GLN A 495 45.71 -22.54 -27.48
N GLN A 496 46.62 -23.28 -26.84
CA GLN A 496 46.39 -24.69 -26.44
C GLN A 496 45.66 -24.83 -25.09
N PHE A 497 45.66 -23.80 -24.23
CA PHE A 497 44.91 -23.83 -22.98
C PHE A 497 43.42 -23.52 -23.20
N GLU A 498 43.08 -22.63 -24.14
CA GLU A 498 41.70 -22.24 -24.43
C GLU A 498 40.85 -23.41 -24.99
N GLN A 499 41.43 -24.32 -25.79
CA GLN A 499 40.72 -25.53 -26.25
C GLN A 499 40.42 -26.54 -25.12
N SER A 500 41.18 -26.54 -24.02
CA SER A 500 40.98 -27.49 -22.91
C SER A 500 39.88 -27.08 -21.91
N LEU A 501 39.43 -25.81 -21.97
CA LEU A 501 38.35 -25.30 -21.12
C LEU A 501 36.97 -25.47 -21.78
N ALA A 502 36.89 -25.34 -23.11
CA ALA A 502 35.65 -25.54 -23.86
C ALA A 502 35.07 -26.97 -23.74
N GLU A 503 35.91 -28.00 -23.60
CA GLU A 503 35.45 -29.39 -23.41
C GLU A 503 34.95 -29.71 -21.98
N ARG A 504 35.21 -28.82 -21.00
CA ARG A 504 34.72 -28.99 -19.62
C ARG A 504 33.32 -28.43 -19.42
N ASP A 505 33.03 -27.29 -20.01
CA ASP A 505 31.73 -26.62 -19.83
C ASP A 505 30.57 -27.39 -20.50
N GLY A 506 30.87 -28.17 -21.55
CA GLY A 506 29.90 -29.06 -22.20
C GLY A 506 29.45 -30.28 -21.38
N ARG A 507 30.14 -30.65 -20.29
CA ARG A 507 29.76 -31.79 -19.42
C ARG A 507 29.01 -31.39 -18.16
N ILE A 508 28.91 -30.10 -17.86
CA ILE A 508 28.21 -29.58 -16.67
C ILE A 508 26.74 -29.25 -16.99
N SER A 509 26.42 -28.99 -18.27
CA SER A 509 25.05 -28.75 -18.76
C SER A 509 24.16 -30.00 -18.84
N GLU A 510 24.74 -31.20 -18.98
CA GLU A 510 23.95 -32.45 -19.01
C GLU A 510 23.47 -32.90 -17.63
N PHE A 511 24.15 -32.51 -16.54
CA PHE A 511 23.77 -32.91 -15.18
C PHE A 511 22.64 -32.06 -14.58
N THR A 512 22.51 -30.80 -15.01
CA THR A 512 21.41 -29.90 -14.57
C THR A 512 20.11 -30.12 -15.34
N ALA A 513 20.14 -30.83 -16.47
CA ALA A 513 18.93 -31.24 -17.19
C ALA A 513 18.22 -32.46 -16.59
N SER A 514 18.94 -33.37 -15.89
CA SER A 514 18.33 -34.59 -15.32
C SER A 514 17.69 -34.39 -13.93
N ALA A 515 17.96 -33.28 -13.24
CA ALA A 515 17.43 -33.00 -11.90
C ALA A 515 16.06 -32.28 -11.90
N GLY A 516 15.60 -31.77 -13.05
CA GLY A 516 14.28 -31.13 -13.17
C GLY A 516 13.12 -32.12 -13.27
N ALA A 517 13.36 -33.30 -13.85
CA ALA A 517 12.31 -34.26 -14.22
C ALA A 517 11.76 -35.13 -13.06
N GLN A 518 12.18 -34.91 -11.80
CA GLN A 518 11.65 -35.62 -10.62
C GLN A 518 11.02 -34.69 -9.56
N MET A 519 10.85 -33.40 -9.85
CA MET A 519 10.24 -32.43 -8.92
C MET A 519 8.80 -32.01 -9.28
N ASP A 520 8.30 -32.39 -10.45
CA ASP A 520 6.90 -32.15 -10.86
C ASP A 520 5.95 -33.31 -10.48
N GLU A 521 6.45 -34.51 -10.21
CA GLU A 521 5.63 -35.67 -9.82
C GLU A 521 5.15 -35.64 -8.35
N LEU A 522 5.77 -34.82 -7.50
CA LEU A 522 5.37 -34.63 -6.09
C LEU A 522 4.38 -33.48 -5.85
N ARG A 523 3.98 -32.74 -6.90
CA ARG A 523 2.96 -31.68 -6.80
C ARG A 523 1.54 -32.17 -7.15
N GLY A 524 1.40 -33.28 -7.87
CA GLY A 524 0.10 -33.91 -8.17
C GLY A 524 -0.52 -34.67 -6.99
N ALA A 525 0.27 -35.11 -6.02
CA ALA A 525 -0.16 -36.04 -4.96
C ALA A 525 -0.88 -35.40 -3.76
N GLN A 526 -1.00 -34.06 -3.69
CA GLN A 526 -1.66 -33.36 -2.56
C GLN A 526 -3.01 -32.70 -2.91
N GLN A 527 -3.48 -32.80 -4.17
CA GLN A 527 -4.83 -32.37 -4.56
C GLN A 527 -5.88 -33.50 -4.54
N ALA A 528 -5.49 -34.71 -4.12
CA ALA A 528 -6.35 -35.89 -4.03
C ALA A 528 -6.82 -36.26 -2.60
N TYR A 529 -6.36 -35.57 -1.56
CA TYR A 529 -6.61 -35.95 -0.16
C TYR A 529 -7.78 -35.21 0.53
N HIS A 530 -8.54 -34.38 -0.19
CA HIS A 530 -9.73 -33.69 0.36
C HIS A 530 -11.04 -34.03 -0.36
N ALA A 531 -11.01 -34.93 -1.35
CA ALA A 531 -12.18 -35.36 -2.12
C ALA A 531 -12.73 -36.74 -1.71
N ALA A 532 -12.38 -37.23 -0.52
CA ALA A 532 -12.65 -38.60 -0.06
C ALA A 532 -13.14 -38.70 1.40
N GLU A 533 -13.85 -37.68 1.91
CA GLU A 533 -14.45 -37.71 3.26
C GLU A 533 -15.91 -37.19 3.26
N GLN A 534 -16.61 -37.40 2.14
CA GLN A 534 -18.07 -37.21 2.03
C GLN A 534 -18.70 -38.33 1.20
N THR A 535 -18.91 -39.50 1.82
CA THR A 535 -20.10 -40.34 1.59
C THR A 535 -20.15 -41.51 2.59
N GLN A 536 -21.35 -41.77 3.12
CA GLN A 536 -21.73 -42.89 4.00
C GLN A 536 -21.09 -42.94 5.41
N ASP A 537 -21.76 -42.30 6.37
CA ASP A 537 -21.99 -42.89 7.70
C ASP A 537 -23.31 -42.39 8.32
N VAL A 538 -24.39 -42.52 7.54
CA VAL A 538 -25.77 -42.32 8.00
C VAL A 538 -26.62 -43.48 7.47
N LEU A 539 -27.30 -44.18 8.39
CA LEU A 539 -28.19 -45.35 8.21
C LEU A 539 -27.55 -46.75 8.05
N LYS A 540 -27.13 -47.33 9.19
CA LYS A 540 -27.76 -48.54 9.76
C LYS A 540 -27.39 -48.67 11.24
N GLU A 541 -28.30 -49.22 12.03
CA GLU A 541 -28.19 -49.55 13.46
C GLU A 541 -27.57 -48.43 14.34
N GLU A 542 -28.30 -47.70 15.19
CA GLU A 542 -29.29 -48.26 16.13
C GLU A 542 -30.48 -47.32 16.41
N ILE A 543 -31.60 -47.59 15.73
CA ILE A 543 -32.95 -47.33 16.28
C ILE A 543 -33.31 -48.36 17.39
N ARG A 544 -32.41 -49.29 17.71
CA ARG A 544 -32.80 -50.65 18.12
C ARG A 544 -32.77 -50.97 19.61
N VAL A 545 -31.98 -50.27 20.44
CA VAL A 545 -31.65 -50.83 21.78
C VAL A 545 -32.32 -50.13 22.98
N LEU A 546 -32.56 -48.81 23.00
CA LEU A 546 -33.15 -48.16 24.19
C LEU A 546 -34.39 -47.29 23.91
N ARG A 547 -35.31 -47.86 23.12
CA ARG A 547 -36.77 -47.66 23.36
C ARG A 547 -37.24 -48.27 24.70
N ASP A 548 -36.40 -49.07 25.36
CA ASP A 548 -36.74 -49.84 26.57
C ASP A 548 -36.50 -49.09 27.91
N GLN A 549 -36.04 -47.83 27.90
CA GLN A 549 -35.81 -47.04 29.13
C GLN A 549 -36.94 -46.05 29.50
N ILE A 550 -38.00 -45.93 28.69
CA ILE A 550 -39.18 -45.10 28.99
C ILE A 550 -40.45 -45.97 29.20
N ALA A 551 -40.25 -47.28 29.43
CA ALA A 551 -41.33 -48.24 29.71
C ALA A 551 -41.38 -48.73 31.17
N HIS A 552 -40.52 -48.23 32.08
CA HIS A 552 -40.41 -48.83 33.42
C HIS A 552 -40.04 -47.90 34.59
N LEU A 553 -40.56 -46.66 34.64
CA LEU A 553 -40.72 -45.92 35.90
C LEU A 553 -41.96 -45.02 35.85
N ASN A 554 -43.11 -45.59 36.25
CA ASN A 554 -44.09 -45.03 37.21
C ASN A 554 -45.47 -45.66 37.02
N GLU A 555 -45.60 -46.96 37.32
CA GLU A 555 -46.86 -47.49 37.83
C GLU A 555 -46.89 -47.36 39.35
N ASN A 556 -47.96 -46.72 39.82
CA ASN A 556 -48.73 -47.05 41.03
C ASN A 556 -48.02 -47.07 42.40
N LEU A 557 -48.53 -46.21 43.28
CA LEU A 557 -49.41 -46.54 44.43
C LEU A 557 -49.36 -45.33 45.37
N ALA A 558 -50.40 -44.88 46.08
CA ALA A 558 -51.84 -45.09 46.14
C ALA A 558 -52.26 -44.32 47.41
N ASP A 559 -53.50 -43.80 47.47
CA ASP A 559 -54.17 -43.35 48.70
C ASP A 559 -53.52 -42.16 49.47
N ARG A 560 -54.25 -41.23 50.11
CA ARG A 560 -55.68 -41.10 50.46
C ARG A 560 -55.98 -39.58 50.65
N ASP A 561 -57.21 -39.08 50.73
CA ASP A 561 -58.36 -39.61 51.48
C ASP A 561 -59.75 -39.33 50.85
N ARG A 562 -60.76 -39.98 51.44
CA ARG A 562 -62.16 -40.02 50.98
C ARG A 562 -63.12 -39.13 51.79
N LEU A 563 -64.40 -39.15 51.34
CA LEU A 563 -65.65 -38.69 51.97
C LEU A 563 -66.01 -37.23 51.63
N ARG A 564 -67.27 -36.87 51.31
CA ARG A 564 -68.58 -37.42 51.77
C ARG A 564 -69.67 -37.04 50.72
N VAL A 565 -70.23 -37.93 49.88
CA VAL A 565 -71.41 -38.83 50.08
C VAL A 565 -72.79 -38.19 49.73
N GLN A 566 -73.56 -38.85 48.82
CA GLN A 566 -75.03 -38.78 48.55
C GLN A 566 -75.60 -37.49 47.87
N VAL A 567 -76.72 -37.48 47.09
CA VAL A 567 -77.69 -38.52 46.61
C VAL A 567 -78.47 -38.03 45.37
N GLU A 568 -79.10 -38.92 44.58
CA GLU A 568 -80.27 -38.59 43.73
C GLU A 568 -81.12 -39.86 43.37
N GLN A 569 -82.47 -39.82 43.50
CA GLN A 569 -83.40 -40.95 43.18
C GLN A 569 -84.89 -40.53 42.88
N LEU A 570 -85.40 -40.84 41.66
CA LEU A 570 -86.68 -41.50 41.21
C LEU A 570 -88.14 -41.04 41.63
N ALA A 571 -89.22 -41.62 41.01
CA ALA A 571 -90.61 -41.06 40.84
C ALA A 571 -91.87 -42.02 41.06
N SER A 572 -93.16 -41.54 41.08
CA SER A 572 -94.46 -42.34 41.02
C SER A 572 -95.84 -41.57 40.82
N VAL A 573 -97.06 -42.13 41.13
CA VAL A 573 -98.20 -42.34 40.16
C VAL A 573 -99.71 -42.53 40.66
N GLN A 574 -100.74 -42.09 39.85
CA GLN A 574 -102.21 -42.48 39.60
C GLN A 574 -103.48 -42.46 40.56
N ASP A 575 -104.63 -41.96 39.99
CA ASP A 575 -106.07 -42.43 39.84
C ASP A 575 -107.25 -42.57 40.88
N ARG A 576 -108.49 -42.42 40.32
CA ARG A 576 -109.91 -42.80 40.72
C ARG A 576 -110.71 -41.94 41.76
N VAL A 577 -112.03 -41.63 41.67
CA VAL A 577 -113.21 -41.79 40.75
C VAL A 577 -114.36 -42.82 41.09
N HIS A 578 -115.64 -42.34 41.03
CA HIS A 578 -116.99 -42.99 40.95
C HIS A 578 -117.53 -43.90 42.09
N GLN A 579 -118.66 -43.51 42.76
CA GLN A 579 -119.91 -44.31 42.86
C GLN A 579 -121.09 -43.65 43.62
N LEU A 580 -122.33 -43.97 43.18
CA LEU A 580 -123.63 -43.99 43.90
C LEU A 580 -124.50 -42.71 44.03
N GLU A 581 -125.24 -42.43 42.96
CA GLU A 581 -126.61 -41.87 42.99
C GLU A 581 -127.65 -43.02 43.22
N VAL A 582 -128.94 -42.70 43.48
CA VAL A 582 -130.13 -43.17 42.69
C VAL A 582 -131.51 -42.96 43.37
N GLU A 583 -131.74 -43.30 44.65
CA GLU A 583 -133.10 -43.69 45.11
C GLU A 583 -134.06 -42.56 45.61
N LEU A 584 -134.44 -41.60 44.73
CA LEU A 584 -135.53 -40.63 44.94
C LEU A 584 -136.57 -40.68 43.80
N SER A 585 -137.84 -41.05 44.04
CA SER A 585 -138.85 -41.01 42.96
C SER A 585 -140.36 -40.91 43.31
N ASN A 586 -140.90 -41.66 44.28
CA ASN A 586 -142.34 -42.05 44.19
C ASN A 586 -143.32 -41.45 45.22
N ARG A 587 -143.66 -40.14 45.20
CA ARG A 587 -144.74 -39.60 46.09
C ARG A 587 -145.58 -38.39 45.62
N GLU A 588 -145.46 -37.90 44.38
CA GLU A 588 -145.89 -36.53 43.99
C GLU A 588 -147.38 -36.33 43.58
N ALA A 589 -148.19 -37.39 43.48
CA ALA A 589 -149.38 -37.36 42.59
C ALA A 589 -150.58 -36.48 43.02
N ALA A 590 -150.71 -36.06 44.29
CA ALA A 590 -151.95 -35.50 44.85
C ALA A 590 -152.16 -33.98 44.63
N HIS A 591 -151.15 -33.24 44.19
CA HIS A 591 -151.19 -31.75 44.15
C HIS A 591 -151.97 -31.13 42.98
N ARG A 592 -152.54 -31.95 42.07
CA ARG A 592 -153.04 -31.50 40.76
C ARG A 592 -154.27 -30.57 40.74
N GLY A 593 -155.13 -30.59 41.76
CA GLY A 593 -156.35 -29.76 41.75
C GLY A 593 -156.13 -28.28 42.07
N VAL A 594 -155.07 -27.95 42.80
CA VAL A 594 -154.73 -26.57 43.19
C VAL A 594 -153.81 -25.91 42.16
N LEU A 595 -153.02 -26.71 41.43
CA LEU A 595 -152.11 -26.22 40.39
C LEU A 595 -152.83 -25.41 39.29
N GLN A 596 -154.02 -25.80 38.88
CA GLN A 596 -154.68 -25.21 37.70
C GLN A 596 -155.10 -23.73 37.85
N GLN A 597 -155.32 -23.25 39.08
CA GLN A 597 -155.55 -21.81 39.34
C GLN A 597 -154.24 -21.03 39.56
N PHE A 598 -153.18 -21.69 40.04
CA PHE A 598 -151.84 -21.10 40.01
C PHE A 598 -151.34 -20.95 38.58
N GLU A 599 -151.55 -21.94 37.71
CA GLU A 599 -151.11 -21.97 36.29
C GLU A 599 -151.56 -20.73 35.49
N GLN A 600 -152.79 -20.25 35.64
CA GLN A 600 -153.22 -19.02 34.94
C GLN A 600 -152.55 -17.75 35.49
N SER A 601 -152.33 -17.65 36.80
CA SER A 601 -151.62 -16.52 37.42
C SER A 601 -150.10 -16.57 37.22
N LEU A 602 -149.56 -17.77 36.95
CA LEU A 602 -148.19 -17.98 36.51
C LEU A 602 -148.04 -17.56 35.05
N ALA A 603 -148.93 -17.98 34.14
CA ALA A 603 -148.85 -17.59 32.73
C ALA A 603 -148.78 -16.06 32.48
N GLU A 604 -149.55 -15.24 33.20
CA GLU A 604 -149.46 -13.77 33.09
C GLU A 604 -148.15 -13.20 33.69
N ARG A 605 -147.58 -13.87 34.70
CA ARG A 605 -146.27 -13.52 35.26
C ARG A 605 -145.14 -13.96 34.34
N ASP A 606 -145.22 -15.16 33.78
CA ASP A 606 -144.25 -15.75 32.86
C ASP A 606 -144.16 -14.93 31.56
N GLY A 607 -145.29 -14.39 31.08
CA GLY A 607 -145.30 -13.39 30.01
C GLY A 607 -144.43 -12.17 30.32
N ARG A 608 -144.69 -11.49 31.45
CA ARG A 608 -143.90 -10.31 31.87
C ARG A 608 -142.45 -10.63 32.21
N ILE A 609 -142.20 -11.81 32.78
CA ILE A 609 -140.83 -12.31 33.04
C ILE A 609 -140.12 -12.54 31.71
N SER A 610 -140.79 -13.09 30.68
CA SER A 610 -140.17 -13.31 29.37
C SER A 610 -139.78 -12.00 28.68
N GLU A 611 -140.60 -10.94 28.77
CA GLU A 611 -140.27 -9.60 28.27
C GLU A 611 -139.08 -8.96 29.03
N PHE A 612 -139.05 -9.10 30.36
CA PHE A 612 -137.90 -8.67 31.18
C PHE A 612 -136.64 -9.50 30.90
N THR A 613 -136.77 -10.79 30.62
CA THR A 613 -135.65 -11.68 30.31
C THR A 613 -135.09 -11.38 28.90
N ALA A 614 -135.96 -11.06 27.94
CA ALA A 614 -135.55 -10.64 26.60
C ALA A 614 -134.83 -9.29 26.62
N SER A 615 -135.34 -8.30 27.37
CA SER A 615 -134.67 -6.98 27.50
C SER A 615 -133.36 -7.05 28.29
N ALA A 616 -133.30 -7.85 29.36
CA ALA A 616 -132.05 -8.12 30.08
C ALA A 616 -131.05 -8.90 29.21
N GLY A 617 -131.51 -9.83 28.38
CA GLY A 617 -130.69 -10.54 27.39
C GLY A 617 -130.05 -9.58 26.39
N ALA A 618 -130.86 -8.69 25.79
CA ALA A 618 -130.37 -7.67 24.86
C ALA A 618 -129.32 -6.75 25.50
N GLN A 619 -129.53 -6.27 26.73
CA GLN A 619 -128.54 -5.46 27.45
C GLN A 619 -127.26 -6.23 27.80
N MET A 620 -127.36 -7.52 28.11
CA MET A 620 -126.19 -8.38 28.36
C MET A 620 -125.39 -8.67 27.09
N ASP A 621 -126.04 -8.78 25.93
CA ASP A 621 -125.36 -8.94 24.65
C ASP A 621 -124.74 -7.62 24.16
N GLU A 622 -125.37 -6.46 24.39
CA GLU A 622 -124.74 -5.14 24.19
C GLU A 622 -123.50 -4.94 25.06
N LEU A 623 -123.58 -5.29 26.37
CA LEU A 623 -122.44 -5.25 27.28
C LEU A 623 -121.32 -6.21 26.84
N ARG A 624 -121.66 -7.41 26.37
CA ARG A 624 -120.69 -8.38 25.84
C ARG A 624 -120.01 -7.86 24.57
N GLY A 625 -120.76 -7.23 23.66
CA GLY A 625 -120.22 -6.56 22.48
C GLY A 625 -119.25 -5.43 22.84
N ALA A 626 -119.62 -4.59 23.83
CA ALA A 626 -118.75 -3.52 24.33
C ALA A 626 -117.46 -4.07 24.98
N GLN A 627 -117.53 -5.16 25.75
CA GLN A 627 -116.36 -5.82 26.35
C GLN A 627 -115.44 -6.43 25.29
N GLN A 628 -115.99 -7.06 24.26
CA GLN A 628 -115.21 -7.60 23.13
C GLN A 628 -114.52 -6.48 22.34
N ALA A 629 -115.22 -5.36 22.10
CA ALA A 629 -114.61 -4.18 21.47
C ALA A 629 -113.49 -3.57 22.33
N TYR A 630 -113.65 -3.54 23.66
CA TYR A 630 -112.62 -3.05 24.59
C TYR A 630 -111.36 -3.94 24.57
N HIS A 631 -111.51 -5.26 24.64
CA HIS A 631 -110.36 -6.18 24.54
C HIS A 631 -109.70 -6.17 23.16
N ALA A 632 -110.46 -5.98 22.07
CA ALA A 632 -109.86 -5.78 20.75
C ALA A 632 -109.04 -4.48 20.68
N ALA A 633 -109.53 -3.40 21.29
CA ALA A 633 -108.78 -2.14 21.41
C ALA A 633 -107.52 -2.31 22.28
N GLU A 634 -107.60 -3.06 23.38
CA GLU A 634 -106.46 -3.38 24.25
C GLU A 634 -105.37 -4.18 23.50
N GLN A 635 -105.77 -5.21 22.74
CA GLN A 635 -104.87 -5.99 21.88
C GLN A 635 -104.18 -5.12 20.81
N THR A 636 -104.91 -4.23 20.14
CA THR A 636 -104.29 -3.30 19.17
C THR A 636 -103.35 -2.30 19.85
N GLN A 637 -103.65 -1.87 21.09
CA GLN A 637 -102.76 -1.01 21.86
C GLN A 637 -101.46 -1.72 22.25
N ASP A 638 -101.49 -3.00 22.57
CA ASP A 638 -100.30 -3.78 22.90
C ASP A 638 -99.44 -4.09 21.67
N VAL A 639 -100.05 -4.36 20.51
CA VAL A 639 -99.33 -4.43 19.22
C VAL A 639 -98.61 -3.10 18.95
N LEU A 640 -99.29 -1.96 19.07
CA LEU A 640 -98.67 -0.64 18.88
C LEU A 640 -97.56 -0.33 19.89
N LYS A 641 -97.68 -0.79 21.15
CA LYS A 641 -96.60 -0.67 22.16
C LYS A 641 -95.36 -1.47 21.75
N GLU A 642 -95.55 -2.67 21.21
CA GLU A 642 -94.43 -3.51 20.76
C GLU A 642 -93.80 -2.99 19.47
N GLU A 643 -94.58 -2.49 18.52
CA GLU A 643 -94.06 -1.75 17.35
C GLU A 643 -93.21 -0.53 17.77
N ILE A 644 -93.71 0.27 18.72
CA ILE A 644 -92.95 1.40 19.29
C ILE A 644 -91.67 0.93 20.00
N ARG A 645 -91.69 -0.24 20.66
CA ARG A 645 -90.51 -0.83 21.30
C ARG A 645 -89.48 -1.28 20.26
N VAL A 646 -89.90 -1.96 19.20
CA VAL A 646 -89.05 -2.38 18.08
C VAL A 646 -88.44 -1.16 17.38
N LEU A 647 -89.24 -0.13 17.09
CA LEU A 647 -88.75 1.11 16.48
C LEU A 647 -87.74 1.85 17.38
N ARG A 648 -87.95 1.88 18.71
CA ARG A 648 -86.98 2.45 19.66
C ARG A 648 -85.68 1.67 19.70
N ASN A 649 -85.73 0.34 19.67
CA ASN A 649 -84.53 -0.50 19.60
C ASN A 649 -83.77 -0.26 18.29
N HIS A 650 -84.48 -0.18 17.16
CA HIS A 650 -83.87 0.12 15.86
C HIS A 650 -83.23 1.52 15.82
N ILE A 651 -83.88 2.54 16.38
CA ILE A 651 -83.31 3.88 16.53
C ILE A 651 -82.07 3.87 17.45
N ALA A 652 -82.08 3.09 18.55
CA ALA A 652 -80.90 2.95 19.40
C ALA A 652 -79.72 2.32 18.64
N GLN A 653 -79.98 1.27 17.86
CA GLN A 653 -78.97 0.58 17.05
C GLN A 653 -78.40 1.50 15.95
N LEU A 654 -79.26 2.24 15.22
CA LEU A 654 -78.82 3.23 14.24
C LEU A 654 -77.95 4.36 14.84
N ASN A 655 -78.21 4.74 16.10
CA ASN A 655 -77.39 5.73 16.81
C ASN A 655 -76.02 5.15 17.22
N GLU A 656 -75.96 3.86 17.55
CA GLU A 656 -74.71 3.15 17.83
C GLU A 656 -73.86 2.99 16.55
N ASP A 657 -74.47 2.58 15.44
CA ASP A 657 -73.84 2.54 14.11
C ASP A 657 -73.28 3.91 13.67
N LEU A 658 -74.02 4.99 13.96
CA LEU A 658 -73.55 6.37 13.70
C LEU A 658 -72.35 6.75 14.58
N ALA A 659 -72.35 6.36 15.86
CA ALA A 659 -71.23 6.59 16.77
C ALA A 659 -69.97 5.81 16.33
N ASP A 660 -70.12 4.58 15.84
CA ASP A 660 -69.02 3.81 15.27
C ASP A 660 -68.52 4.40 13.95
N ARG A 661 -69.40 4.93 13.11
CA ARG A 661 -68.99 5.69 11.91
C ARG A 661 -68.19 6.95 12.28
N ASP A 662 -68.51 7.61 13.39
CA ASP A 662 -67.76 8.77 13.88
C ASP A 662 -66.41 8.40 14.50
N ARG A 663 -66.33 7.26 15.20
CA ARG A 663 -65.05 6.66 15.63
C ARG A 663 -64.18 6.34 14.41
N LEU A 664 -64.72 5.68 13.39
CA LEU A 664 -64.01 5.37 12.15
C LEU A 664 -63.52 6.64 11.43
N ARG A 665 -64.35 7.70 11.34
CA ARG A 665 -63.91 9.00 10.81
C ARG A 665 -62.77 9.63 11.62
N ALA A 666 -62.78 9.50 12.94
CA ALA A 666 -61.68 9.95 13.80
C ALA A 666 -60.40 9.11 13.61
N HIS A 667 -60.52 7.81 13.32
CA HIS A 667 -59.39 6.95 12.97
C HIS A 667 -58.82 7.28 11.58
N LEU A 668 -59.66 7.50 10.57
CA LEU A 668 -59.22 7.95 9.24
C LEU A 668 -58.45 9.27 9.33
N LYS A 669 -58.94 10.26 10.08
CA LYS A 669 -58.24 11.53 10.29
C LYS A 669 -56.88 11.39 10.99
N LYS A 670 -56.70 10.35 11.82
CA LYS A 670 -55.39 10.00 12.40
C LYS A 670 -54.48 9.35 11.36
N LEU A 671 -55.01 8.47 10.50
CA LEU A 671 -54.27 7.86 9.40
C LEU A 671 -53.81 8.91 8.37
N GLU A 672 -54.66 9.88 8.03
CA GLU A 672 -54.29 11.05 7.18
C GLU A 672 -53.13 11.84 7.79
N SER A 673 -53.15 12.11 9.10
CA SER A 673 -52.06 12.82 9.77
C SER A 673 -50.76 12.01 9.85
N LEU A 674 -50.86 10.68 9.97
CA LEU A 674 -49.71 9.78 9.89
C LEU A 674 -49.16 9.71 8.45
N GLN A 675 -50.03 9.67 7.44
CA GLN A 675 -49.66 9.69 6.03
C GLN A 675 -48.94 11.00 5.66
N GLY A 676 -49.41 12.15 6.16
CA GLY A 676 -48.70 13.43 6.01
C GLY A 676 -47.30 13.41 6.65
N ARG A 677 -47.14 12.74 7.80
CA ARG A 677 -45.84 12.57 8.46
C ARG A 677 -44.93 11.56 7.75
N VAL A 678 -45.48 10.49 7.19
CA VAL A 678 -44.74 9.54 6.33
C VAL A 678 -44.24 10.27 5.09
N HIS A 679 -45.09 11.04 4.42
CA HIS A 679 -44.69 11.83 3.25
C HIS A 679 -43.61 12.87 3.57
N GLN A 680 -43.70 13.54 4.73
CA GLN A 680 -42.63 14.43 5.19
C GLN A 680 -41.30 13.66 5.37
N LEU A 681 -41.33 12.46 5.96
CA LEU A 681 -40.14 11.62 6.13
C LEU A 681 -39.59 11.08 4.81
N GLU A 682 -40.44 10.77 3.82
CA GLU A 682 -40.03 10.38 2.47
C GLU A 682 -39.29 11.53 1.76
N VAL A 683 -39.81 12.76 1.83
CA VAL A 683 -39.14 13.95 1.29
C VAL A 683 -37.80 14.18 2.00
N GLU A 684 -37.81 14.12 3.34
CA GLU A 684 -36.60 14.25 4.17
C GLU A 684 -35.54 13.17 3.93
N LEU A 685 -35.94 11.96 3.52
CA LEU A 685 -35.03 10.89 3.10
C LEU A 685 -34.51 11.13 1.68
N SER A 686 -35.38 11.51 0.74
CA SER A 686 -35.01 11.88 -0.63
C SER A 686 -33.98 13.03 -0.66
N ASP A 687 -34.18 14.06 0.16
CA ASP A 687 -33.26 15.20 0.30
C ASP A 687 -31.91 14.77 0.89
N ARG A 688 -31.92 13.89 1.90
CA ARG A 688 -30.68 13.31 2.46
C ARG A 688 -29.95 12.42 1.44
N GLU A 689 -30.67 11.59 0.69
CA GLU A 689 -30.08 10.80 -0.39
C GLU A 689 -29.54 11.66 -1.53
N ALA A 690 -30.18 12.79 -1.85
CA ALA A 690 -29.68 13.75 -2.83
C ALA A 690 -28.38 14.40 -2.34
N ALA A 691 -28.33 14.80 -1.06
CA ALA A 691 -27.11 15.32 -0.43
C ALA A 691 -25.99 14.26 -0.41
N HIS A 692 -26.28 13.01 -0.03
CA HIS A 692 -25.33 11.90 -0.06
C HIS A 692 -24.82 11.62 -1.48
N ARG A 693 -25.70 11.57 -2.49
CA ARG A 693 -25.31 11.48 -3.91
C ARG A 693 -24.41 12.64 -4.35
N GLY A 694 -24.64 13.85 -3.83
CA GLY A 694 -23.75 15.00 -4.01
C GLY A 694 -22.36 14.77 -3.42
N THR A 695 -22.27 14.31 -2.17
CA THR A 695 -20.98 14.00 -1.51
C THR A 695 -20.23 12.86 -2.19
N ILE A 696 -20.92 11.82 -2.66
CA ILE A 696 -20.33 10.71 -3.41
C ILE A 696 -19.71 11.22 -4.71
N LYS A 697 -20.42 12.02 -5.50
CA LYS A 697 -19.87 12.64 -6.72
C LYS A 697 -18.64 13.53 -6.46
N GLN A 698 -18.60 14.24 -5.33
CA GLN A 698 -17.42 15.01 -4.94
C GLN A 698 -16.23 14.10 -4.58
N LEU A 699 -16.48 13.00 -3.86
CA LEU A 699 -15.46 12.00 -3.55
C LEU A 699 -14.94 11.29 -4.80
N GLU A 700 -15.82 10.86 -5.71
CA GLU A 700 -15.48 10.30 -7.02
C GLU A 700 -14.59 11.25 -7.84
N LYS A 701 -14.94 12.54 -7.89
CA LYS A 701 -14.10 13.56 -8.54
C LYS A 701 -12.71 13.66 -7.86
N SER A 702 -12.66 13.66 -6.54
CA SER A 702 -11.38 13.70 -5.79
C SER A 702 -10.52 12.45 -5.97
N LEU A 703 -11.15 11.28 -6.19
CA LEU A 703 -10.48 10.03 -6.52
C LEU A 703 -9.93 10.08 -7.95
N ALA A 704 -10.74 10.49 -8.94
CA ALA A 704 -10.27 10.67 -10.31
C ALA A 704 -9.12 11.70 -10.42
N GLU A 705 -9.14 12.78 -9.63
CA GLU A 705 -8.03 13.73 -9.53
C GLU A 705 -6.78 13.12 -8.87
N ARG A 706 -6.93 12.18 -7.92
CA ARG A 706 -5.81 11.43 -7.32
C ARG A 706 -5.24 10.40 -8.28
N ASP A 707 -6.07 9.62 -8.96
CA ASP A 707 -5.67 8.61 -9.93
C ASP A 707 -4.91 9.27 -11.09
N ARG A 708 -5.41 10.41 -11.59
CA ARG A 708 -4.70 11.23 -12.57
C ARG A 708 -3.32 11.69 -12.07
N ARG A 709 -3.19 12.13 -10.82
CA ARG A 709 -1.88 12.50 -10.23
C ARG A 709 -0.95 11.28 -10.09
N ILE A 710 -1.49 10.09 -9.83
CA ILE A 710 -0.72 8.83 -9.78
C ILE A 710 -0.21 8.47 -11.19
N GLU A 711 -1.05 8.62 -12.22
CA GLU A 711 -0.64 8.46 -13.63
C GLU A 711 0.44 9.49 -14.03
N GLU A 712 0.28 10.76 -13.65
CA GLU A 712 1.27 11.83 -13.90
C GLU A 712 2.60 11.58 -13.16
N LEU A 713 2.59 10.83 -12.04
CA LEU A 713 3.80 10.42 -11.32
C LEU A 713 4.43 9.12 -11.85
N ALA A 714 3.70 8.27 -12.58
CA ALA A 714 4.21 6.99 -13.09
C ALA A 714 5.51 7.11 -13.93
N PRO A 715 5.68 8.13 -14.83
CA PRO A 715 6.94 8.36 -15.54
C PRO A 715 8.12 8.70 -14.63
N THR A 716 7.86 9.36 -13.48
CA THR A 716 8.94 9.65 -12.51
C THR A 716 9.38 8.37 -11.79
N ALA A 717 8.46 7.44 -11.54
CA ALA A 717 8.77 6.14 -10.96
C ALA A 717 9.55 5.22 -11.92
N THR A 718 9.33 5.31 -13.24
CA THR A 718 10.17 4.62 -14.23
C THR A 718 11.55 5.27 -14.34
N LEU A 719 11.64 6.60 -14.41
CA LEU A 719 12.91 7.32 -14.42
C LEU A 719 13.76 7.04 -13.15
N LEU A 720 13.14 7.01 -11.96
CA LEU A 720 13.82 6.62 -10.72
C LEU A 720 14.31 5.17 -10.74
N ARG A 721 13.60 4.28 -11.43
CA ARG A 721 14.02 2.87 -11.62
C ARG A 721 15.21 2.77 -12.56
N GLU A 722 15.20 3.54 -13.65
CA GLU A 722 16.31 3.66 -14.60
C GLU A 722 17.56 4.25 -13.93
N LYS A 723 17.42 5.34 -13.17
CA LYS A 723 18.52 5.91 -12.37
C LYS A 723 18.99 4.95 -11.27
N GLY A 724 18.08 4.17 -10.69
CA GLY A 724 18.43 3.07 -9.79
C GLY A 724 19.21 1.93 -10.46
N THR A 725 19.00 1.67 -11.76
CA THR A 725 19.83 0.71 -12.52
C THR A 725 21.17 1.31 -12.93
N GLU A 726 21.22 2.57 -13.38
CA GLU A 726 22.48 3.29 -13.66
C GLU A 726 23.38 3.33 -12.41
N LEU A 727 22.83 3.69 -11.24
CA LEU A 727 23.58 3.68 -9.98
C LEU A 727 24.15 2.30 -9.65
N LYS A 728 23.38 1.22 -9.82
CA LYS A 728 23.89 -0.16 -9.63
C LYS A 728 24.98 -0.54 -10.62
N GLU A 729 24.97 -0.01 -11.83
CA GLU A 729 26.07 -0.19 -12.78
C GLU A 729 27.30 0.61 -12.38
N TRP A 730 27.14 1.84 -11.90
CA TRP A 730 28.22 2.65 -11.35
C TRP A 730 28.84 2.03 -10.10
N GLU A 731 28.02 1.50 -9.18
CA GLU A 731 28.48 0.72 -8.02
C GLU A 731 29.28 -0.51 -8.44
N LYS A 732 28.81 -1.26 -9.46
CA LYS A 732 29.57 -2.40 -10.02
C LYS A 732 30.88 -1.98 -10.67
N LYS A 733 30.91 -0.88 -11.43
CA LYS A 733 32.12 -0.33 -12.06
C LYS A 733 33.13 0.11 -10.98
N TYR A 734 32.67 0.86 -9.98
CA TYR A 734 33.49 1.30 -8.86
C TYR A 734 34.01 0.12 -8.03
N ALA A 735 33.17 -0.89 -7.76
CA ALA A 735 33.59 -2.11 -7.07
C ALA A 735 34.66 -2.89 -7.84
N ARG A 736 34.62 -2.92 -9.18
CA ARG A 736 35.67 -3.51 -10.02
C ARG A 736 36.98 -2.72 -9.90
N ALA A 737 36.94 -1.40 -10.11
CA ALA A 737 38.12 -0.54 -9.97
C ALA A 737 38.77 -0.63 -8.58
N VAL A 738 37.96 -0.73 -7.51
CA VAL A 738 38.45 -0.94 -6.14
C VAL A 738 39.09 -2.33 -5.95
N GLN A 739 38.66 -3.37 -6.68
CA GLN A 739 39.32 -4.68 -6.65
C GLN A 739 40.59 -4.71 -7.50
N GLU A 740 40.59 -4.04 -8.65
CA GLU A 740 41.78 -3.84 -9.49
C GLU A 740 42.86 -3.12 -8.68
N HIS A 741 42.56 -1.95 -8.09
CA HIS A 741 43.50 -1.23 -7.22
C HIS A 741 43.93 -2.03 -5.98
N LYS A 742 43.08 -2.90 -5.41
CA LYS A 742 43.50 -3.82 -4.34
C LYS A 742 44.51 -4.85 -4.85
N SER A 743 44.30 -5.40 -6.05
CA SER A 743 45.27 -6.33 -6.65
C SER A 743 46.59 -5.64 -7.00
N GLU A 744 46.56 -4.40 -7.49
CA GLU A 744 47.75 -3.56 -7.69
C GLU A 744 48.48 -3.28 -6.38
N VAL A 745 47.77 -2.95 -5.30
CA VAL A 745 48.38 -2.76 -3.98
C VAL A 745 49.03 -4.05 -3.47
N VAL A 746 48.43 -5.22 -3.71
CA VAL A 746 49.04 -6.51 -3.35
C VAL A 746 50.31 -6.76 -4.17
N THR A 747 50.30 -6.56 -5.49
CA THR A 747 51.51 -6.76 -6.31
C THR A 747 52.61 -5.76 -5.96
N LEU A 748 52.27 -4.52 -5.61
CA LEU A 748 53.23 -3.53 -5.09
C LEU A 748 53.78 -3.92 -3.71
N GLN A 749 52.97 -4.52 -2.84
CA GLN A 749 53.44 -5.06 -1.55
C GLN A 749 54.39 -6.24 -1.74
N GLU A 750 54.11 -7.15 -2.68
CA GLU A 750 55.00 -8.25 -3.05
C GLU A 750 56.33 -7.74 -3.65
N GLN A 751 56.28 -6.70 -4.51
CA GLN A 751 57.47 -6.05 -5.04
C GLN A 751 58.31 -5.35 -3.95
N CYS A 752 57.66 -4.66 -3.00
CA CYS A 752 58.35 -4.07 -1.84
C CYS A 752 59.01 -5.14 -0.97
N ALA A 753 58.32 -6.24 -0.65
CA ALA A 753 58.88 -7.36 0.10
C ALA A 753 60.08 -8.01 -0.62
N ALA A 754 60.01 -8.15 -1.95
CA ALA A 754 61.13 -8.64 -2.76
C ALA A 754 62.32 -7.66 -2.76
N GLN A 755 62.08 -6.34 -2.78
CA GLN A 755 63.15 -5.34 -2.62
C GLN A 755 63.78 -5.37 -1.23
N GLU A 756 62.99 -5.57 -0.17
CA GLU A 756 63.50 -5.71 1.20
C GLU A 756 64.38 -6.96 1.33
N GLN A 757 63.94 -8.11 0.82
CA GLN A 757 64.76 -9.33 0.76
C GLN A 757 66.07 -9.12 -0.01
N LEU A 758 66.04 -8.39 -1.13
CA LEU A 758 67.25 -8.07 -1.90
C LEU A 758 68.20 -7.14 -1.11
N ARG A 759 67.67 -6.17 -0.36
CA ARG A 759 68.46 -5.31 0.53
C ARG A 759 69.10 -6.09 1.68
N GLU A 760 68.38 -7.04 2.28
CA GLU A 760 68.94 -7.94 3.31
C GLU A 760 70.08 -8.80 2.74
N GLN A 761 69.91 -9.34 1.52
CA GLN A 761 70.98 -10.09 0.84
C GLN A 761 72.21 -9.21 0.53
N LEU A 762 72.01 -7.96 0.11
CA LEU A 762 73.11 -7.00 -0.11
C LEU A 762 73.83 -6.68 1.21
N LEU A 763 73.11 -6.43 2.29
CA LEU A 763 73.68 -6.22 3.63
C LEU A 763 74.50 -7.43 4.11
N LEU A 764 74.01 -8.65 3.89
CA LEU A 764 74.74 -9.87 4.22
C LEU A 764 76.02 -10.01 3.38
N ASN A 765 75.94 -9.70 2.08
CA ASN A 765 77.10 -9.70 1.18
C ASN A 765 78.14 -8.65 1.58
N GLU A 766 77.71 -7.43 1.98
CA GLU A 766 78.61 -6.41 2.53
C GLU A 766 79.30 -6.89 3.81
N GLN A 767 78.59 -7.53 4.74
CA GLN A 767 79.19 -8.09 5.95
C GLN A 767 80.22 -9.17 5.62
N GLN A 768 79.94 -10.04 4.64
CA GLN A 768 80.91 -11.04 4.16
C GLN A 768 82.14 -10.40 3.49
N LEU A 769 81.96 -9.32 2.73
CA LEU A 769 83.07 -8.57 2.13
C LEU A 769 83.93 -7.91 3.21
N ARG A 770 83.34 -7.21 4.18
CA ARG A 770 84.09 -6.64 5.33
C ARG A 770 84.88 -7.71 6.09
N GLY A 771 84.28 -8.87 6.35
CA GLY A 771 84.98 -10.00 6.97
C GLY A 771 86.14 -10.55 6.14
N ARG A 772 86.07 -10.49 4.80
CA ARG A 772 87.19 -10.82 3.90
C ARG A 772 88.26 -9.72 3.91
N ASP A 773 87.88 -8.46 3.93
CA ASP A 773 88.81 -7.32 4.00
C ASP A 773 89.58 -7.32 5.32
N GLU A 774 88.94 -7.66 6.44
CA GLU A 774 89.60 -7.87 7.74
C GLU A 774 90.59 -9.05 7.69
N GLN A 775 90.24 -10.15 7.04
CA GLN A 775 91.15 -11.29 6.81
C GLN A 775 92.36 -10.87 5.95
N ILE A 776 92.14 -10.13 4.87
CA ILE A 776 93.20 -9.58 4.00
C ILE A 776 94.10 -8.62 4.79
N ALA A 777 93.52 -7.74 5.62
CA ALA A 777 94.28 -6.82 6.47
C ALA A 777 95.14 -7.55 7.51
N ASN A 778 94.62 -8.64 8.11
CA ASN A 778 95.37 -9.49 9.03
C ASN A 778 96.50 -10.26 8.32
N LEU A 779 96.24 -10.79 7.13
CA LEU A 779 97.27 -11.44 6.30
C LEU A 779 98.36 -10.45 5.87
N ASN A 780 97.98 -9.24 5.46
CA ASN A 780 98.92 -8.18 5.10
C ASN A 780 99.79 -7.74 6.29
N ARG A 781 99.22 -7.65 7.50
CA ARG A 781 99.99 -7.43 8.74
C ARG A 781 101.00 -8.54 8.97
N HIS A 782 100.59 -9.81 8.85
CA HIS A 782 101.52 -10.93 8.99
C HIS A 782 102.63 -10.95 7.92
N VAL A 783 102.32 -10.54 6.68
CA VAL A 783 103.33 -10.36 5.63
C VAL A 783 104.29 -9.21 5.97
N GLN A 784 103.81 -8.11 6.56
CA GLN A 784 104.66 -7.02 7.05
C GLN A 784 105.55 -7.46 8.21
N ASP A 785 105.03 -8.24 9.17
CA ASP A 785 105.81 -8.80 10.28
C ASP A 785 106.93 -9.71 9.73
N LEU A 786 106.61 -10.62 8.80
CA LEU A 786 107.59 -11.48 8.13
C LEU A 786 108.61 -10.68 7.28
N GLN A 787 108.20 -9.56 6.69
CA GLN A 787 109.11 -8.65 5.98
C GLN A 787 110.06 -7.93 6.97
N ALA A 788 109.56 -7.49 8.12
CA ALA A 788 110.37 -6.89 9.18
C ALA A 788 111.35 -7.91 9.78
N GLU A 789 110.93 -9.15 10.02
CA GLU A 789 111.83 -10.24 10.41
C GLU A 789 112.92 -10.48 9.35
N ARG A 790 112.57 -10.51 8.06
CA ARG A 790 113.57 -10.62 6.98
C ARG A 790 114.52 -9.42 6.91
N GLN A 791 114.06 -8.21 7.22
CA GLN A 791 114.91 -7.02 7.29
C GLN A 791 115.85 -7.08 8.50
N ASN A 792 115.36 -7.48 9.67
CA ASN A 792 116.18 -7.67 10.87
C ASN A 792 117.25 -8.75 10.63
N LEU A 793 116.87 -9.90 10.06
CA LEU A 793 117.81 -10.96 9.68
C LEU A 793 118.82 -10.50 8.61
N ALA A 794 118.43 -9.60 7.70
CA ALA A 794 119.34 -9.01 6.72
C ALA A 794 120.32 -8.01 7.36
N GLN A 795 119.88 -7.23 8.36
CA GLN A 795 120.76 -6.36 9.15
C GLN A 795 121.71 -7.18 10.04
N GLU A 796 121.24 -8.27 10.64
CA GLU A 796 122.11 -9.22 11.35
C GLU A 796 123.14 -9.83 10.38
N ALA A 797 122.74 -10.19 9.16
CA ALA A 797 123.66 -10.66 8.13
C ALA A 797 124.69 -9.59 7.72
N GLN A 798 124.31 -8.31 7.69
CA GLN A 798 125.24 -7.19 7.46
C GLN A 798 126.18 -6.93 8.65
N SER A 799 125.88 -7.43 9.86
CA SER A 799 126.80 -7.40 11.00
C SER A 799 127.84 -8.54 11.00
N ILE A 800 127.69 -9.54 10.12
CA ILE A 800 128.61 -10.68 10.03
C ILE A 800 130.04 -10.27 9.63
N PRO A 801 130.28 -9.36 8.66
CA PRO A 801 131.63 -8.88 8.32
C PRO A 801 132.32 -8.19 9.50
N GLU A 802 131.62 -7.34 10.26
CA GLU A 802 132.19 -6.66 11.43
C GLU A 802 132.52 -7.64 12.56
N LYS A 803 131.63 -8.63 12.80
CA LYS A 803 131.89 -9.72 13.74
C LYS A 803 133.05 -10.61 13.27
N ASN A 804 133.21 -10.83 11.96
CA ASN A 804 134.35 -11.55 11.39
C ASN A 804 135.65 -10.76 11.55
N GLU A 805 135.67 -9.44 11.32
CA GLU A 805 136.85 -8.61 11.65
C GLU A 805 137.19 -8.64 13.14
N GLN A 806 136.19 -8.62 14.03
CA GLN A 806 136.43 -8.77 15.46
C GLN A 806 136.98 -10.15 15.81
N ILE A 807 136.49 -11.21 15.15
CA ILE A 807 137.03 -12.57 15.26
C ILE A 807 138.47 -12.61 14.76
N ASP A 808 138.81 -11.99 13.62
CA ASP A 808 140.18 -11.95 13.10
C ASP A 808 141.13 -11.20 14.03
N ARG A 809 140.72 -10.04 14.57
CA ARG A 809 141.48 -9.30 15.60
C ARG A 809 141.66 -10.12 16.88
N LEU A 810 140.65 -10.88 17.31
CA LEU A 810 140.72 -11.78 18.46
C LEU A 810 141.56 -13.04 18.16
N GLN A 811 141.57 -13.54 16.93
CA GLN A 811 142.44 -14.64 16.49
C GLN A 811 143.90 -14.18 16.40
N GLN A 812 144.16 -12.94 15.99
CA GLN A 812 145.49 -12.33 16.00
C GLN A 812 146.02 -12.18 17.43
N ARG A 813 145.20 -11.65 18.35
CA ARG A 813 145.49 -11.65 19.81
C ARG A 813 145.66 -13.06 20.38
N LEU A 814 144.86 -14.04 19.96
CA LEU A 814 145.03 -15.44 20.37
C LEU A 814 146.30 -16.07 19.79
N LYS A 815 146.81 -15.61 18.65
CA LYS A 815 148.09 -16.05 18.08
C LYS A 815 149.27 -15.49 18.88
N GLU A 816 149.17 -14.25 19.33
CA GLU A 816 150.12 -13.61 20.26
C GLU A 816 150.11 -14.29 21.65
N LEU A 817 148.92 -14.58 22.20
CA LEU A 817 148.75 -15.26 23.49
C LEU A 817 149.06 -16.77 23.45
N ARG A 818 149.00 -17.42 22.28
CA ARG A 818 149.44 -18.81 22.08
C ARG A 818 150.95 -18.97 21.91
N GLY A 819 151.69 -17.87 21.72
CA GLY A 819 153.15 -17.88 21.72
C GLY A 819 153.77 -17.95 23.12
N THR A 820 153.04 -17.52 24.16
CA THR A 820 153.62 -17.23 25.49
C THR A 820 153.19 -18.17 26.61
N LEU A 821 152.13 -18.98 26.47
CA LEU A 821 151.77 -20.01 27.45
C LEU A 821 151.64 -21.40 26.83
N ARG A 822 152.73 -22.15 26.89
CA ARG A 822 152.78 -23.60 26.66
C ARG A 822 152.90 -24.35 28.00
N GLU A 823 151.82 -24.47 28.77
CA GLU A 823 151.70 -25.56 29.78
C GLU A 823 150.27 -25.82 30.29
N LYS A 824 150.00 -27.11 30.56
CA LYS A 824 149.00 -27.71 31.48
C LYS A 824 147.47 -27.71 31.20
N THR A 825 147.05 -28.85 30.64
CA THR A 825 146.05 -29.82 31.17
C THR A 825 144.51 -29.60 31.14
N VAL A 826 143.86 -30.59 30.51
CA VAL A 826 142.45 -31.11 30.47
C VAL A 826 141.92 -31.63 31.86
N PRO A 827 140.70 -32.23 32.08
CA PRO A 827 139.50 -32.51 31.22
C PRO A 827 138.04 -32.51 31.84
N THR A 828 136.98 -32.62 30.98
CA THR A 828 135.63 -33.31 31.18
C THR A 828 134.61 -32.81 32.26
N LYS A 829 133.27 -33.09 32.28
CA LYS A 829 132.31 -34.01 31.55
C LYS A 829 130.80 -33.61 31.73
N ALA A 830 129.88 -34.14 30.87
CA ALA A 830 128.40 -34.43 31.03
C ALA A 830 127.39 -33.26 31.29
N ALA A 831 126.16 -33.13 30.71
CA ALA A 831 125.03 -34.02 30.29
C ALA A 831 124.12 -34.49 31.48
N PRO A 832 122.77 -34.78 31.36
CA PRO A 832 121.91 -35.05 30.15
C PRO A 832 120.36 -34.64 30.13
N THR A 833 119.78 -34.61 28.91
CA THR A 833 118.49 -35.18 28.35
C THR A 833 117.09 -35.28 29.06
N LYS A 834 115.99 -34.91 28.33
CA LYS A 834 114.73 -35.68 27.96
C LYS A 834 113.65 -34.77 27.29
N GLU A 835 113.02 -35.07 26.13
CA GLU A 835 111.89 -36.01 25.77
C GLU A 835 110.54 -35.70 26.49
N GLY A 836 109.31 -35.65 25.90
CA GLY A 836 108.76 -36.03 24.57
C GLY A 836 107.34 -35.40 24.27
N PRO A 837 106.36 -36.05 23.57
CA PRO A 837 105.81 -35.48 22.31
C PRO A 837 104.26 -35.43 22.02
N ARG A 838 103.85 -34.45 21.18
CA ARG A 838 102.97 -34.45 19.95
C ARG A 838 101.55 -35.11 19.88
N GLN A 839 100.63 -34.40 19.17
CA GLN A 839 99.35 -34.83 18.47
C GLN A 839 98.00 -34.64 19.24
N VAL A 840 96.78 -34.43 18.66
CA VAL A 840 96.28 -34.08 17.28
C VAL A 840 94.83 -33.49 17.23
N ARG A 841 94.55 -32.59 16.25
CA ARG A 841 93.31 -32.16 15.50
C ARG A 841 91.87 -32.03 16.11
N GLN A 842 91.20 -30.99 15.56
CA GLN A 842 89.83 -30.93 14.95
C GLN A 842 88.66 -30.20 15.67
N ASN A 843 88.16 -29.16 14.98
CA ASN A 843 86.79 -28.59 14.89
C ASN A 843 86.06 -28.15 16.18
N GLY A 844 85.15 -27.19 16.17
CA GLY A 844 84.52 -26.41 15.08
C GLY A 844 83.07 -26.12 15.44
N ALA A 845 82.64 -24.85 15.42
CA ALA A 845 81.45 -24.40 16.16
C ALA A 845 80.10 -24.69 15.47
N ALA A 846 79.08 -25.07 16.26
CA ALA A 846 77.66 -24.70 16.12
C ALA A 846 76.80 -25.30 17.26
N PRO A 847 75.87 -24.55 17.88
CA PRO A 847 74.80 -25.11 18.70
C PRO A 847 73.46 -25.18 17.94
N SER A 848 72.64 -26.18 18.28
CA SER A 848 71.34 -26.47 17.68
C SER A 848 70.14 -25.95 18.51
N SER A 849 69.02 -25.68 17.83
CA SER A 849 67.66 -25.61 18.44
C SER A 849 67.24 -26.96 19.09
N PRO A 850 66.17 -27.09 19.91
CA PRO A 850 64.87 -26.38 19.79
C PRO A 850 64.09 -26.03 21.09
N GLY A 851 62.96 -25.30 20.94
CA GLY A 851 61.73 -25.62 21.68
C GLY A 851 61.10 -24.56 22.59
N GLY A 852 59.97 -23.97 22.15
CA GLY A 852 58.87 -23.51 23.03
C GLY A 852 58.63 -21.99 23.14
N PRO A 853 57.62 -21.43 22.44
CA PRO A 853 57.13 -20.07 22.70
C PRO A 853 56.12 -20.03 23.86
N PRO A 854 56.31 -19.19 24.89
CA PRO A 854 55.31 -18.96 25.93
C PRO A 854 54.23 -17.95 25.50
N LYS A 855 53.08 -18.04 26.17
CA LYS A 855 51.87 -17.21 25.95
C LYS A 855 52.14 -15.70 26.06
N ILE A 856 51.61 -14.92 25.13
CA ILE A 856 51.37 -13.48 25.34
C ILE A 856 49.97 -13.32 25.95
N SER A 857 49.91 -13.13 27.27
CA SER A 857 48.71 -12.66 27.96
C SER A 857 48.65 -11.13 27.88
N LYS A 858 47.83 -10.59 26.97
CA LYS A 858 47.25 -9.26 27.18
C LYS A 858 46.15 -9.37 28.22
N ASP A 859 46.14 -8.48 29.21
CA ASP A 859 45.09 -8.42 30.23
C ASP A 859 43.71 -8.26 29.56
N LYS A 860 42.86 -9.28 29.70
CA LYS A 860 41.50 -9.24 29.20
C LYS A 860 40.64 -8.41 30.14
N GLN A 861 40.49 -7.14 29.80
CA GLN A 861 39.51 -6.28 30.44
C GLN A 861 38.10 -6.81 30.12
N ASP A 862 37.41 -7.31 31.14
CA ASP A 862 36.02 -7.77 31.07
C ASP A 862 35.10 -6.76 30.35
N ASP A 863 34.23 -7.26 29.48
CA ASP A 863 33.15 -6.48 28.88
C ASP A 863 31.93 -6.38 29.79
N ASP A 864 31.20 -5.28 29.67
CA ASP A 864 29.89 -5.14 30.29
C ASP A 864 28.81 -5.73 29.38
N LEU A 865 28.61 -7.05 29.53
CA LEU A 865 27.65 -7.82 28.74
C LEU A 865 26.20 -7.32 28.85
N LYS A 866 25.87 -6.48 29.85
CA LYS A 866 24.57 -5.81 29.99
C LYS A 866 24.26 -4.81 28.86
N LYS A 867 25.26 -4.43 28.07
CA LYS A 867 25.09 -3.57 26.88
C LYS A 867 24.46 -4.29 25.68
N ILE A 868 24.36 -5.62 25.73
CA ILE A 868 23.65 -6.41 24.73
C ILE A 868 22.16 -6.44 25.09
N GLN A 869 21.31 -6.02 24.17
CA GLN A 869 19.86 -5.99 24.37
C GLN A 869 19.33 -7.40 24.70
N GLY A 870 18.66 -7.53 25.86
CA GLY A 870 18.14 -8.79 26.37
C GLY A 870 18.95 -9.43 27.52
N ILE A 871 20.24 -9.08 27.67
CA ILE A 871 21.09 -9.60 28.75
C ILE A 871 20.91 -8.76 30.03
N GLY A 872 19.95 -9.15 30.87
CA GLY A 872 19.76 -8.54 32.19
C GLY A 872 20.91 -8.83 33.18
N PRO A 873 21.00 -8.11 34.32
CA PRO A 873 22.12 -8.25 35.27
C PRO A 873 22.35 -9.68 35.79
N ALA A 874 21.29 -10.46 36.02
CA ALA A 874 21.38 -11.85 36.44
C ALA A 874 21.96 -12.76 35.33
N LEU A 875 21.50 -12.59 34.08
CA LEU A 875 22.03 -13.30 32.91
C LEU A 875 23.51 -12.96 32.66
N ALA A 876 23.90 -11.69 32.79
CA ALA A 876 25.29 -11.26 32.70
C ALA A 876 26.18 -11.92 33.78
N GLN A 877 25.69 -12.01 35.03
CA GLN A 877 26.42 -12.72 36.10
C GLN A 877 26.56 -14.22 35.80
N THR A 878 25.50 -14.87 35.29
CA THR A 878 25.54 -16.31 34.94
C THR A 878 26.47 -16.57 33.75
N LEU A 879 26.46 -15.72 32.73
CA LEU A 879 27.41 -15.78 31.60
C LEU A 879 28.87 -15.65 32.06
N LYS A 880 29.17 -14.71 32.98
CA LYS A 880 30.50 -14.57 33.58
C LYS A 880 30.89 -15.80 34.40
N LYS A 881 29.98 -16.38 35.19
CA LYS A 881 30.21 -17.65 35.91
C LYS A 881 30.49 -18.83 34.96
N MET A 882 29.98 -18.78 33.73
CA MET A 882 30.27 -19.75 32.66
C MET A 882 31.52 -19.42 31.83
N GLY A 883 32.32 -18.41 32.21
CA GLY A 883 33.56 -18.02 31.51
C GLY A 883 33.36 -17.19 30.23
N THR A 884 32.13 -16.70 29.98
CA THR A 884 31.86 -15.72 28.93
C THR A 884 31.92 -14.33 29.54
N CYS A 885 33.01 -13.61 29.26
CA CYS A 885 33.27 -12.28 29.84
C CYS A 885 33.51 -11.19 28.78
N THR A 886 33.53 -11.52 27.49
CA THR A 886 33.83 -10.58 26.40
C THR A 886 32.83 -10.65 25.25
N PHE A 887 32.58 -9.53 24.58
CA PHE A 887 31.66 -9.41 23.44
C PHE A 887 32.08 -10.32 22.28
N ILE A 888 33.39 -10.47 22.04
CA ILE A 888 33.93 -11.34 20.98
C ILE A 888 33.59 -12.83 21.18
N GLN A 889 33.40 -13.28 22.43
CA GLN A 889 32.98 -14.66 22.70
C GLN A 889 31.54 -14.88 22.26
N ILE A 890 30.63 -13.94 22.56
CA ILE A 890 29.21 -14.00 22.16
C ILE A 890 29.07 -13.82 20.65
N ALA A 891 29.82 -12.88 20.06
CA ALA A 891 29.86 -12.62 18.62
C ALA A 891 30.32 -13.81 17.76
N ARG A 892 30.96 -14.83 18.37
CA ARG A 892 31.50 -16.03 17.71
C ARG A 892 30.72 -17.32 18.03
N TRP A 893 29.62 -17.25 18.78
CA TRP A 893 28.79 -18.43 19.04
C TRP A 893 28.22 -19.02 17.75
N LYS A 894 28.40 -20.32 17.57
CA LYS A 894 27.73 -21.08 16.49
C LYS A 894 26.33 -21.52 16.93
N PRO A 895 25.45 -21.99 16.02
CA PRO A 895 24.13 -22.51 16.39
C PRO A 895 24.17 -23.57 17.51
N GLU A 896 25.17 -24.44 17.49
CA GLU A 896 25.37 -25.50 18.50
C GLU A 896 25.83 -24.95 19.85
N ASP A 897 26.46 -23.78 19.88
CA ASP A 897 26.86 -23.10 21.12
C ASP A 897 25.68 -22.35 21.73
N ILE A 898 24.83 -21.73 20.90
CA ILE A 898 23.57 -21.10 21.34
C ILE A 898 22.72 -22.12 22.11
N GLU A 899 22.52 -23.32 21.56
CA GLU A 899 21.70 -24.36 22.20
C GLU A 899 22.29 -24.86 23.52
N LYS A 900 23.62 -25.09 23.57
CA LYS A 900 24.33 -25.49 24.80
C LYS A 900 24.27 -24.42 25.89
N ILE A 901 24.33 -23.14 25.51
CA ILE A 901 24.32 -22.02 26.46
C ILE A 901 22.89 -21.72 26.91
N ALA A 902 21.91 -21.72 26.01
CA ALA A 902 20.49 -21.62 26.32
C ALA A 902 20.05 -22.67 27.34
N LYS A 903 20.41 -23.95 27.12
CA LYS A 903 20.14 -25.05 28.05
C LYS A 903 20.80 -24.88 29.43
N LYS A 904 21.93 -24.17 29.53
CA LYS A 904 22.60 -23.83 30.79
C LYS A 904 22.09 -22.56 31.46
N LEU A 905 21.40 -21.70 30.71
CA LEU A 905 20.75 -20.48 31.19
C LEU A 905 19.27 -20.71 31.55
N GLU A 906 18.77 -21.96 31.49
CA GLU A 906 17.36 -22.32 31.68
C GLU A 906 16.41 -21.44 30.84
N THR A 907 16.85 -21.10 29.63
CA THR A 907 16.23 -20.12 28.73
C THR A 907 16.12 -20.69 27.32
N ASP A 908 15.06 -20.36 26.58
CA ASP A 908 14.86 -20.86 25.21
C ASP A 908 15.99 -20.43 24.25
N PRO A 909 16.54 -21.34 23.41
CA PRO A 909 17.50 -20.98 22.36
C PRO A 909 16.95 -19.95 21.38
N GLU A 910 15.63 -19.97 21.15
CA GLU A 910 14.94 -18.98 20.33
C GLU A 910 14.98 -17.57 20.92
N ARG A 911 15.07 -17.40 22.24
CA ARG A 911 15.17 -16.08 22.84
C ARG A 911 16.47 -15.37 22.44
N ILE A 912 17.60 -16.08 22.50
CA ILE A 912 18.91 -15.57 22.08
C ILE A 912 18.92 -15.19 20.59
N LYS A 913 18.19 -15.94 19.75
CA LYS A 913 18.00 -15.65 18.32
C LYS A 913 17.05 -14.45 18.09
N ARG A 914 15.89 -14.41 18.75
CA ARG A 914 14.88 -13.33 18.66
C ARG A 914 15.41 -11.98 19.14
N GLU A 915 16.13 -11.96 20.26
CA GLU A 915 16.78 -10.78 20.83
C GLU A 915 18.13 -10.44 20.14
N LYS A 916 18.54 -11.21 19.13
CA LYS A 916 19.71 -10.95 18.25
C LYS A 916 21.05 -10.73 18.97
N TRP A 917 21.29 -11.42 20.09
CA TRP A 917 22.45 -11.19 20.96
C TRP A 917 23.80 -11.23 20.22
N ILE A 918 23.97 -12.08 19.21
CA ILE A 918 25.21 -12.18 18.42
C ILE A 918 25.45 -10.92 17.58
N ALA A 919 24.39 -10.39 16.94
CA ALA A 919 24.50 -9.20 16.10
C ALA A 919 24.79 -7.94 16.95
N ASP A 920 24.15 -7.84 18.11
CA ASP A 920 24.40 -6.73 19.04
C ASP A 920 25.76 -6.88 19.75
N ALA A 921 26.22 -8.11 20.06
CA ALA A 921 27.59 -8.36 20.52
C ALA A 921 28.66 -7.93 19.48
N LYS A 922 28.44 -8.21 18.19
CA LYS A 922 29.31 -7.70 17.11
C LYS A 922 29.32 -6.17 17.07
N LYS A 923 28.18 -5.52 17.25
CA LYS A 923 28.04 -4.06 17.30
C LYS A 923 28.76 -3.46 18.52
N GLN A 924 28.56 -4.01 19.71
CA GLN A 924 29.24 -3.58 20.94
C GLN A 924 30.75 -3.81 20.88
N HIS A 925 31.21 -4.92 20.27
CA HIS A 925 32.63 -5.16 20.00
C HIS A 925 33.22 -4.07 19.10
N TYR A 926 32.58 -3.80 17.96
CA TYR A 926 33.02 -2.75 17.04
C TYR A 926 33.05 -1.36 17.72
N GLN A 927 32.05 -1.04 18.54
CA GLN A 927 31.99 0.23 19.28
C GLN A 927 33.08 0.36 20.36
N LYS A 928 33.52 -0.74 21.00
CA LYS A 928 34.56 -0.70 22.04
C LYS A 928 35.98 -0.85 21.49
N TYR A 929 36.18 -1.65 20.44
CA TYR A 929 37.50 -2.06 19.95
C TYR A 929 37.83 -1.58 18.53
N GLY A 930 36.86 -1.02 17.78
CA GLY A 930 37.04 -0.60 16.38
C GLY A 930 37.15 -1.75 15.36
N GLU A 931 37.30 -2.98 15.82
CA GLU A 931 37.45 -4.17 14.99
C GLU A 931 36.09 -4.75 14.54
N ARG A 932 35.96 -4.99 13.22
CA ARG A 932 34.76 -5.55 12.59
C ARG A 932 34.88 -7.08 12.48
N LEU A 933 33.95 -7.80 13.12
CA LEU A 933 33.90 -9.28 13.25
C LEU A 933 32.89 -9.95 12.31
#